data_AF-A0A8H5F525-F1
#
_entry.id   AF-A0A8H5F525-F1
#
_cell.length_a   1.000
_cell.length_b   1.000
_cell.length_c   1.000
_cell.angle_alpha   90.00
_cell.angle_beta   90.00
_cell.angle_gamma   90.00
#
_symmetry.space_group_name_H-M   'P 1'
#
loop_
_entity.id
_entity.type
_entity.pdbx_description
1 polymer ?
#
loop_
_entity_poly.entity_id
_entity_poly.type
_entity_poly.pdbx_seq_one_letter_code
_entity_poly.pdbx_strand_id
1 'polypeptide(L)'
;MSIRILLLGNGGREHALTWRLAQSPQVDHIYVAPGNAGTKLEPKTTNLDDIPSTDFPRLVEFAVKNDITLVIPGPEQPLVDGVESHFRKVGIPVFGPSQKAARMEGSKAFSKDFMVRHNIPTARFRTFQSSQLDEAIDHIKSVDYSVVLKASGLAAGKGVLIPETKEEAIEGLKEIFVARAFGDAGDEVVIEEFMTGPEISILALSDGYTIVPLPAAQDHKRIGEGDKGPNTGGMGAYAPAPVATPEILDRIMKESLQPTIDGMRRFPFVGLLFTGFMLTEDGPKVLEYNVRFGDPETEALMLLLDSKVDLANVFLAAAEHRLDSAEVSLKSGTAVTVVLASQGYPGNYEKGKKITIGEVPSDVVVFHAGTKLSNGELVTAGGRVLAVTAYGADLQQALAAAYSAIDNIAFDGKTFRRDIAHRALNASKEGLTYAQAGVSVDAGNALVEAIKPLVRATKRSGADVEIGGFGGVFDLKATGYKDPVLVSGTDGVGTKLRLAVDVGIHDTVGIDLVAMSVNDLLVQGAEPLYFLDYYGCSKLEVDVATQVVSGIAEGCRQAGCALIGGETAEMPGMYLPGDYDLAGFAVGAVERNLILPRNDIAAGDVILGLSSSGVHSNGFSLVRKVVQVSGFTYESPCPWNPEVKLGRALLEPTRIYISQVLPLVHAGLLKGMSHITGGGFTENIPRVLPKNLGCYVDASTWSLPPVFRFLRKHGRVEPLEMARTFNNGIGLVLIVGPNDVEEVLKKLEGGPSSVYKIGEVTSTPGVEMRNVLTWLED
;
A
#
# COMPACT_ATOMS: atom_id res chain seq x y z
N MET A 1 -16.66 16.27 24.65
CA MET A 1 -17.13 15.80 25.98
C MET A 1 -16.10 14.80 26.48
N SER A 2 -15.80 14.77 27.78
CA SER A 2 -14.86 13.79 28.33
C SER A 2 -15.49 12.40 28.33
N ILE A 3 -14.74 11.37 27.93
CA ILE A 3 -15.23 10.00 27.82
C ILE A 3 -15.11 9.32 29.20
N ARG A 4 -16.21 8.76 29.69
CA ARG A 4 -16.26 7.90 30.88
C ARG A 4 -16.66 6.49 30.49
N ILE A 5 -15.82 5.53 30.81
CA ILE A 5 -15.92 4.17 30.29
C ILE A 5 -16.36 3.22 31.39
N LEU A 6 -17.29 2.31 31.07
CA LEU A 6 -17.57 1.10 31.84
C LEU A 6 -17.14 -0.13 31.04
N LEU A 7 -16.02 -0.75 31.43
CA LEU A 7 -15.48 -1.97 30.83
C LEU A 7 -15.97 -3.19 31.65
N LEU A 8 -16.54 -4.19 31.00
CA LEU A 8 -17.03 -5.40 31.66
C LEU A 8 -16.06 -6.55 31.46
N GLY A 9 -15.66 -7.22 32.55
CA GLY A 9 -14.77 -8.38 32.54
C GLY A 9 -13.64 -8.27 33.58
N ASN A 10 -12.72 -9.22 33.53
CA ASN A 10 -11.65 -9.39 34.52
C ASN A 10 -10.41 -10.16 34.00
N GLY A 11 -10.33 -10.43 32.69
CA GLY A 11 -9.23 -11.16 32.06
C GLY A 11 -8.04 -10.28 31.66
N GLY A 12 -7.07 -10.90 30.97
CA GLY A 12 -5.88 -10.22 30.45
C GLY A 12 -6.25 -9.23 29.35
N ARG A 13 -7.18 -9.63 28.50
CA ARG A 13 -7.81 -8.77 27.48
C ARG A 13 -8.40 -7.48 28.06
N GLU A 14 -9.19 -7.57 29.13
CA GLU A 14 -9.76 -6.36 29.75
C GLU A 14 -8.68 -5.46 30.36
N HIS A 15 -7.61 -6.05 30.89
CA HIS A 15 -6.47 -5.26 31.34
C HIS A 15 -5.74 -4.58 30.18
N ALA A 16 -5.49 -5.27 29.07
CA ALA A 16 -4.89 -4.67 27.87
C ALA A 16 -5.73 -3.53 27.30
N LEU A 17 -7.05 -3.68 27.26
CA LEU A 17 -7.98 -2.61 26.88
C LEU A 17 -7.91 -1.44 27.87
N THR A 18 -7.95 -1.70 29.18
CA THR A 18 -7.84 -0.66 30.22
C THR A 18 -6.54 0.13 30.09
N TRP A 19 -5.41 -0.57 29.98
CA TRP A 19 -4.07 0.00 29.80
C TRP A 19 -4.02 0.92 28.59
N ARG A 20 -4.60 0.50 27.47
CA ARG A 20 -4.60 1.30 26.24
C ARG A 20 -5.56 2.49 26.31
N LEU A 21 -6.75 2.30 26.88
CA LEU A 21 -7.75 3.36 27.04
C LEU A 21 -7.28 4.45 28.02
N ALA A 22 -6.55 4.09 29.07
CA ALA A 22 -6.03 5.03 30.07
C ALA A 22 -5.06 6.06 29.47
N GLN A 23 -4.39 5.71 28.36
CA GLN A 23 -3.48 6.58 27.61
C GLN A 23 -4.21 7.68 26.81
N SER A 24 -5.51 7.51 26.56
CA SER A 24 -6.30 8.51 25.83
C SER A 24 -6.38 9.81 26.63
N PRO A 25 -6.11 10.98 26.00
CA PRO A 25 -6.30 12.27 26.65
C PRO A 25 -7.78 12.62 26.85
N GLN A 26 -8.69 11.96 26.13
CA GLN A 26 -10.13 12.23 26.21
C GLN A 26 -10.84 11.39 27.28
N VAL A 27 -10.20 10.32 27.77
CA VAL A 27 -10.74 9.52 28.85
C VAL A 27 -10.56 10.25 30.19
N ASP A 28 -11.69 10.52 30.85
CA ASP A 28 -11.76 11.05 32.22
C ASP A 28 -11.50 9.93 33.23
N HIS A 29 -12.30 8.85 33.12
CA HIS A 29 -12.27 7.74 34.06
C HIS A 29 -12.73 6.43 33.42
N ILE A 30 -12.17 5.31 33.88
CA ILE A 30 -12.50 3.95 33.47
C ILE A 30 -12.97 3.17 34.70
N TYR A 31 -14.18 2.64 34.64
CA TYR A 31 -14.69 1.69 35.62
C TYR A 31 -14.63 0.28 35.04
N VAL A 32 -14.08 -0.68 35.79
CA VAL A 32 -13.97 -2.07 35.34
C VAL A 32 -14.79 -2.98 36.25
N ALA A 33 -15.73 -3.74 35.69
CA ALA A 33 -16.66 -4.57 36.45
C ALA A 33 -16.47 -6.08 36.13
N PRO A 34 -15.94 -6.90 37.07
CA PRO A 34 -15.33 -6.52 38.36
C PRO A 34 -13.86 -6.14 38.26
N GLY A 35 -13.19 -6.35 37.13
CA GLY A 35 -11.75 -6.15 36.99
C GLY A 35 -10.89 -7.17 37.75
N ASN A 36 -9.59 -6.92 37.75
CA ASN A 36 -8.57 -7.72 38.44
C ASN A 36 -7.50 -6.84 39.11
N ALA A 37 -6.51 -7.46 39.75
CA ALA A 37 -5.48 -6.72 40.47
C ALA A 37 -4.67 -5.76 39.57
N GLY A 38 -4.49 -6.08 38.29
CA GLY A 38 -3.75 -5.25 37.34
C GLY A 38 -4.54 -4.03 36.87
N THR A 39 -5.81 -4.22 36.47
CA THR A 39 -6.69 -3.09 36.09
C THR A 39 -6.81 -2.03 37.19
N LYS A 40 -6.70 -2.43 38.46
CA LYS A 40 -6.73 -1.50 39.61
C LYS A 40 -5.49 -0.60 39.70
N LEU A 41 -4.38 -1.00 39.08
CA LEU A 41 -3.12 -0.25 39.05
C LEU A 41 -3.05 0.72 37.86
N GLU A 42 -3.92 0.56 36.87
CA GLU A 42 -3.92 1.41 35.68
C GLU A 42 -4.38 2.85 36.03
N PRO A 43 -3.78 3.87 35.40
CA PRO A 43 -4.21 5.25 35.59
C PRO A 43 -5.70 5.44 35.27
N LYS A 44 -6.34 6.40 35.94
CA LYS A 44 -7.75 6.78 35.72
C LYS A 44 -8.75 5.62 35.90
N THR A 45 -8.39 4.56 36.63
CA THR A 45 -9.19 3.34 36.68
C THR A 45 -9.74 3.04 38.08
N THR A 46 -10.94 2.47 38.15
CA THR A 46 -11.53 1.95 39.39
C THR A 46 -12.28 0.65 39.13
N ASN A 47 -11.97 -0.38 39.90
CA ASN A 47 -12.69 -1.64 39.84
C ASN A 47 -14.00 -1.60 40.64
N LEU A 48 -15.04 -2.25 40.12
CA LEU A 48 -16.33 -2.47 40.77
C LEU A 48 -16.41 -3.91 41.26
N ASP A 49 -15.62 -4.23 42.29
CA ASP A 49 -15.41 -5.60 42.79
C ASP A 49 -16.72 -6.30 43.25
N ASP A 50 -17.77 -5.53 43.55
CA ASP A 50 -19.07 -5.98 44.08
C ASP A 50 -20.19 -6.09 43.04
N ILE A 51 -19.92 -5.71 41.79
CA ILE A 51 -20.89 -5.77 40.68
C ILE A 51 -20.38 -6.75 39.62
N PRO A 52 -21.01 -7.94 39.48
CA PRO A 52 -20.69 -8.88 38.42
C PRO A 52 -20.96 -8.28 37.04
N SER A 53 -20.19 -8.70 36.02
CA SER A 53 -20.35 -8.25 34.63
C SER A 53 -21.69 -8.64 33.98
N THR A 54 -22.47 -9.51 34.63
CA THR A 54 -23.78 -9.99 34.18
C THR A 54 -24.96 -9.32 34.92
N ASP A 55 -24.70 -8.49 35.94
CA ASP A 55 -25.76 -7.81 36.70
C ASP A 55 -26.16 -6.49 36.03
N PHE A 56 -26.83 -6.60 34.87
CA PHE A 56 -27.20 -5.43 34.07
C PHE A 56 -28.04 -4.38 34.79
N PRO A 57 -29.01 -4.73 35.66
CA PRO A 57 -29.76 -3.72 36.41
C PRO A 57 -28.85 -2.83 37.27
N ARG A 58 -27.93 -3.43 38.05
CA ARG A 58 -26.99 -2.64 38.88
C ARG A 58 -25.97 -1.89 38.04
N LEU A 59 -25.50 -2.48 36.93
CA LEU A 59 -24.56 -1.82 36.02
C LEU A 59 -25.18 -0.60 35.33
N VAL A 60 -26.44 -0.67 34.91
CA VAL A 60 -27.17 0.46 34.30
C VAL A 60 -27.41 1.56 35.34
N GLU A 61 -27.85 1.20 36.56
CA GLU A 61 -28.01 2.17 37.65
C GLU A 61 -26.69 2.89 37.97
N PHE A 62 -25.61 2.13 38.08
CA PHE A 62 -24.27 2.66 38.29
C PHE A 62 -23.86 3.61 37.15
N ALA A 63 -24.10 3.20 35.90
CA ALA A 63 -23.66 3.94 34.73
C ALA A 63 -24.36 5.30 34.60
N VAL A 64 -25.68 5.33 34.84
CA VAL A 64 -26.45 6.58 34.85
C VAL A 64 -25.99 7.49 36.00
N LYS A 65 -25.74 6.92 37.18
CA LYS A 65 -25.30 7.70 38.36
C LYS A 65 -23.90 8.32 38.20
N ASN A 66 -23.03 7.71 37.40
CA ASN A 66 -21.63 8.13 37.25
C ASN A 66 -21.34 8.75 35.87
N ASP A 67 -22.37 9.12 35.11
CA ASP A 67 -22.27 9.75 33.79
C ASP A 67 -21.40 8.95 32.81
N ILE A 68 -21.57 7.63 32.76
CA ILE A 68 -20.86 6.77 31.80
C ILE A 68 -21.33 7.11 30.39
N THR A 69 -20.37 7.35 29.50
CA THR A 69 -20.62 7.72 28.10
C THR A 69 -20.30 6.60 27.12
N LEU A 70 -19.67 5.52 27.56
CA LEU A 70 -19.35 4.37 26.71
C LEU A 70 -19.26 3.08 27.55
N VAL A 71 -19.91 2.01 27.09
CA VAL A 71 -19.78 0.67 27.68
C VAL A 71 -19.01 -0.24 26.72
N ILE A 72 -18.09 -1.04 27.26
CA ILE A 72 -17.28 -1.98 26.49
C ILE A 72 -17.41 -3.36 27.14
N PRO A 73 -18.19 -4.29 26.55
CA PRO A 73 -18.22 -5.67 27.03
C PRO A 73 -16.98 -6.43 26.53
N GLY A 74 -16.14 -6.90 27.45
CA GLY A 74 -14.97 -7.72 27.13
C GLY A 74 -15.31 -9.17 26.78
N PRO A 75 -16.01 -9.92 27.66
CA PRO A 75 -16.38 -11.32 27.41
C PRO A 75 -17.64 -11.47 26.56
N GLU A 76 -17.82 -12.68 26.04
CA GLU A 76 -18.91 -13.09 25.16
C GLU A 76 -20.26 -13.15 25.88
N GLN A 77 -20.28 -13.56 27.15
CA GLN A 77 -21.53 -13.82 27.88
C GLN A 77 -22.43 -12.57 28.00
N PRO A 78 -21.92 -11.38 28.41
CA PRO A 78 -22.73 -10.16 28.43
C PRO A 78 -23.33 -9.78 27.07
N LEU A 79 -22.62 -10.05 25.96
CA LEU A 79 -23.08 -9.75 24.61
C LEU A 79 -24.26 -10.63 24.22
N VAL A 80 -24.16 -11.92 24.52
CA VAL A 80 -25.21 -12.93 24.25
C VAL A 80 -26.43 -12.71 25.15
N ASP A 81 -26.22 -12.25 26.39
CA ASP A 81 -27.29 -11.88 27.32
C ASP A 81 -27.93 -10.52 26.99
N GLY A 82 -27.39 -9.79 26.00
CA GLY A 82 -27.99 -8.57 25.47
C GLY A 82 -27.68 -7.30 26.27
N VAL A 83 -26.47 -7.17 26.81
CA VAL A 83 -25.98 -5.96 27.49
C VAL A 83 -26.25 -4.68 26.70
N GLU A 84 -26.02 -4.72 25.40
CA GLU A 84 -26.24 -3.61 24.45
C GLU A 84 -27.66 -3.04 24.58
N SER A 85 -28.67 -3.92 24.63
CA SER A 85 -30.07 -3.55 24.69
C SER A 85 -30.49 -2.96 26.03
N HIS A 86 -29.76 -3.24 27.11
CA HIS A 86 -30.01 -2.65 28.43
C HIS A 86 -29.50 -1.20 28.48
N PHE A 87 -28.30 -0.93 27.97
CA PHE A 87 -27.71 0.40 27.96
C PHE A 87 -28.31 1.33 26.90
N ARG A 88 -28.68 0.80 25.73
CA ARG A 88 -29.39 1.58 24.70
C ARG A 88 -30.67 2.23 25.23
N LYS A 89 -31.42 1.54 26.11
CA LYS A 89 -32.66 2.07 26.72
C LYS A 89 -32.45 3.34 27.53
N VAL A 90 -31.25 3.54 28.08
CA VAL A 90 -30.88 4.74 28.85
C VAL A 90 -29.98 5.69 28.04
N GLY A 91 -29.81 5.46 26.74
CA GLY A 91 -29.07 6.34 25.84
C GLY A 91 -27.54 6.25 25.94
N ILE A 92 -26.99 5.19 26.56
CA ILE A 92 -25.54 5.00 26.69
C ILE A 92 -25.07 4.09 25.54
N PRO A 93 -24.11 4.52 24.70
CA PRO A 93 -23.61 3.72 23.60
C PRO A 93 -22.75 2.54 24.12
N VAL A 94 -22.80 1.43 23.37
CA VAL A 94 -22.07 0.20 23.70
C VAL A 94 -21.20 -0.19 22.51
N PHE A 95 -19.88 -0.30 22.73
CA PHE A 95 -18.98 -0.91 21.76
C PHE A 95 -19.08 -2.43 21.88
N GLY A 96 -20.13 -2.99 21.27
CA GLY A 96 -20.41 -4.42 21.31
C GLY A 96 -21.70 -4.74 20.56
N PRO A 97 -21.83 -5.95 20.01
CA PRO A 97 -22.96 -6.30 19.17
C PRO A 97 -24.27 -6.36 19.96
N SER A 98 -25.38 -6.10 19.27
CA SER A 98 -26.70 -6.44 19.82
C SER A 98 -26.82 -7.95 20.06
N GLN A 99 -27.74 -8.37 20.93
CA GLN A 99 -28.02 -9.80 21.18
C GLN A 99 -28.26 -10.59 19.88
N LYS A 100 -28.92 -9.98 18.88
CA LYS A 100 -29.17 -10.61 17.58
C LYS A 100 -27.88 -10.86 16.80
N ALA A 101 -26.98 -9.88 16.79
CA ALA A 101 -25.67 -9.99 16.12
C ALA A 101 -24.72 -10.93 16.89
N ALA A 102 -24.80 -10.95 18.22
CA ALA A 102 -24.00 -11.83 19.07
C ALA A 102 -24.28 -13.33 18.86
N ARG A 103 -25.40 -13.68 18.19
CA ARG A 103 -25.68 -15.05 17.75
C ARG A 103 -24.61 -15.65 16.83
N MET A 104 -23.80 -14.81 16.17
CA MET A 104 -22.68 -15.27 15.35
C MET A 104 -21.65 -16.10 16.15
N GLU A 105 -21.42 -15.78 17.42
CA GLU A 105 -20.64 -16.62 18.36
C GLU A 105 -21.56 -17.56 19.16
N GLY A 106 -22.74 -17.07 19.57
CA GLY A 106 -23.65 -17.82 20.44
C GLY A 106 -24.28 -19.07 19.82
N SER A 107 -24.29 -19.21 18.49
CA SER A 107 -24.77 -20.41 17.78
C SER A 107 -23.91 -20.70 16.55
N LYS A 108 -23.13 -21.78 16.60
CA LYS A 108 -22.31 -22.21 15.45
C LYS A 108 -23.14 -22.65 14.26
N ALA A 109 -24.31 -23.25 14.49
CA ALA A 109 -25.23 -23.57 13.41
C ALA A 109 -25.69 -22.30 12.69
N PHE A 110 -26.09 -21.26 13.44
CA PHE A 110 -26.51 -19.99 12.87
C PHE A 110 -25.41 -19.34 12.02
N SER A 111 -24.17 -19.32 12.51
CA SER A 111 -23.06 -18.70 11.77
C SER A 111 -22.70 -19.48 10.51
N LYS A 112 -22.77 -20.83 10.54
CA LYS A 112 -22.56 -21.67 9.36
C LYS A 112 -23.65 -21.49 8.30
N ASP A 113 -24.91 -21.44 8.71
CA ASP A 113 -26.03 -21.13 7.82
C ASP A 113 -25.95 -19.70 7.27
N PHE A 114 -25.44 -18.75 8.06
CA PHE A 114 -25.16 -17.39 7.60
C PHE A 114 -24.07 -17.39 6.53
N MET A 115 -22.95 -18.07 6.76
CA MET A 115 -21.84 -18.15 5.80
C MET A 115 -22.31 -18.69 4.44
N VAL A 116 -23.08 -19.79 4.43
CA VAL A 116 -23.62 -20.38 3.19
C VAL A 116 -24.56 -19.42 2.47
N ARG A 117 -25.49 -18.79 3.19
CA ARG A 117 -26.45 -17.84 2.59
C ARG A 117 -25.79 -16.62 1.96
N HIS A 118 -24.60 -16.26 2.43
CA HIS A 118 -23.84 -15.09 1.96
C HIS A 118 -22.61 -15.46 1.13
N ASN A 119 -22.47 -16.72 0.71
CA ASN A 119 -21.34 -17.23 -0.07
C ASN A 119 -19.97 -16.96 0.58
N ILE A 120 -19.89 -17.00 1.91
CA ILE A 120 -18.64 -16.85 2.65
C ILE A 120 -17.94 -18.23 2.72
N PRO A 121 -16.67 -18.35 2.31
CA PRO A 121 -15.95 -19.62 2.33
C PRO A 121 -15.84 -20.22 3.74
N THR A 122 -16.26 -21.47 3.90
CA THR A 122 -16.20 -22.23 5.16
C THR A 122 -16.08 -23.72 4.86
N ALA A 123 -15.71 -24.54 5.86
CA ALA A 123 -15.80 -26.00 5.79
C ALA A 123 -17.20 -26.46 5.35
N ARG A 124 -17.27 -27.53 4.54
CA ARG A 124 -18.52 -28.26 4.28
C ARG A 124 -19.10 -28.72 5.61
N PHE A 125 -20.40 -28.57 5.81
CA PHE A 125 -21.02 -28.96 7.08
C PHE A 125 -22.48 -29.37 6.92
N ARG A 126 -23.01 -30.02 7.96
CA ARG A 126 -24.44 -30.19 8.18
C ARG A 126 -24.75 -30.13 9.68
N THR A 127 -25.93 -29.62 10.01
CA THR A 127 -26.39 -29.47 11.39
C THR A 127 -27.43 -30.53 11.72
N PHE A 128 -27.44 -30.99 12.97
CA PHE A 128 -28.40 -31.97 13.47
C PHE A 128 -28.84 -31.60 14.88
N GLN A 129 -30.13 -31.79 15.16
CA GLN A 129 -30.67 -31.74 16.51
C GLN A 129 -30.45 -33.08 17.23
N SER A 130 -30.44 -33.06 18.56
CA SER A 130 -30.29 -34.26 19.39
C SER A 130 -31.35 -35.34 19.11
N SER A 131 -32.55 -34.92 18.68
CA SER A 131 -33.62 -35.82 18.23
C SER A 131 -33.34 -36.53 16.90
N GLN A 132 -32.28 -36.15 16.18
CA GLN A 132 -31.91 -36.67 14.86
C GLN A 132 -30.61 -37.49 14.91
N LEU A 133 -30.32 -38.14 16.04
CA LEU A 133 -29.07 -38.91 16.24
C LEU A 133 -28.82 -39.92 15.11
N ASP A 134 -29.83 -40.68 14.68
CA ASP A 134 -29.66 -41.69 13.63
C ASP A 134 -29.31 -41.05 12.27
N GLU A 135 -29.94 -39.93 11.90
CA GLU A 135 -29.63 -39.18 10.68
C GLU A 135 -28.20 -38.61 10.72
N ALA A 136 -27.77 -38.15 11.89
CA ALA A 136 -26.43 -37.61 12.10
C ALA A 136 -25.36 -38.72 11.97
N ILE A 137 -25.63 -39.92 12.49
CA ILE A 137 -24.78 -41.12 12.31
C ILE A 137 -24.71 -41.52 10.84
N ASP A 138 -25.83 -41.55 10.13
CA ASP A 138 -25.87 -41.87 8.70
C ASP A 138 -25.12 -40.84 7.86
N HIS A 139 -25.16 -39.56 8.26
CA HIS A 139 -24.34 -38.53 7.63
C HIS A 139 -22.84 -38.77 7.83
N ILE A 140 -22.38 -39.04 9.05
CA ILE A 140 -20.96 -39.39 9.33
C ILE A 140 -20.52 -40.59 8.50
N LYS A 141 -21.37 -41.61 8.34
CA LYS A 141 -21.06 -42.79 7.53
C LYS A 141 -20.95 -42.47 6.05
N SER A 142 -21.79 -41.57 5.53
CA SER A 142 -21.89 -41.27 4.09
C SER A 142 -20.88 -40.26 3.55
N VAL A 143 -20.34 -39.36 4.39
CA VAL A 143 -19.35 -38.36 3.93
C VAL A 143 -18.02 -38.99 3.49
N ASP A 144 -17.35 -38.33 2.55
CA ASP A 144 -16.08 -38.71 1.93
C ASP A 144 -14.85 -38.02 2.57
N TYR A 145 -15.04 -37.30 3.67
CA TYR A 145 -14.02 -36.55 4.39
C TYR A 145 -14.01 -36.85 5.89
N SER A 146 -12.89 -36.54 6.56
CA SER A 146 -12.77 -36.58 8.02
C SER A 146 -13.59 -35.46 8.65
N VAL A 147 -14.26 -35.74 9.77
CA VAL A 147 -15.23 -34.81 10.38
C VAL A 147 -14.71 -34.20 11.68
N VAL A 148 -15.18 -33.00 11.98
CA VAL A 148 -15.09 -32.34 13.28
C VAL A 148 -16.51 -32.18 13.82
N LEU A 149 -16.70 -32.49 15.10
CA LEU A 149 -17.97 -32.31 15.79
C LEU A 149 -17.89 -31.05 16.65
N LYS A 150 -18.82 -30.12 16.45
CA LYS A 150 -18.91 -28.89 17.24
C LYS A 150 -20.29 -28.74 17.86
N ALA A 151 -20.36 -28.64 19.18
CA ALA A 151 -21.59 -28.24 19.87
C ALA A 151 -21.99 -26.82 19.45
N SER A 152 -23.27 -26.60 19.14
CA SER A 152 -23.75 -25.32 18.57
C SER A 152 -23.66 -24.18 19.57
N GLY A 153 -23.98 -24.41 20.85
CA GLY A 153 -23.97 -23.38 21.89
C GLY A 153 -22.57 -23.03 22.43
N LEU A 154 -22.55 -22.11 23.41
CA LEU A 154 -21.33 -21.69 24.11
C LEU A 154 -20.83 -22.82 25.02
N ALA A 155 -19.71 -23.43 24.63
CA ALA A 155 -19.07 -24.52 25.39
C ALA A 155 -17.66 -24.14 25.90
N ALA A 156 -17.39 -22.84 26.05
CA ALA A 156 -16.10 -22.28 26.53
C ALA A 156 -14.85 -22.90 25.85
N GLY A 157 -14.93 -23.11 24.52
CA GLY A 157 -13.85 -23.70 23.72
C GLY A 157 -13.64 -25.21 23.88
N LYS A 158 -14.42 -25.89 24.73
CA LYS A 158 -14.32 -27.34 24.98
C LYS A 158 -15.27 -28.20 24.15
N GLY A 159 -16.24 -27.58 23.49
CA GLY A 159 -17.27 -28.26 22.69
C GLY A 159 -16.85 -28.64 21.27
N VAL A 160 -15.56 -28.87 21.00
CA VAL A 160 -15.03 -29.27 19.70
C VAL A 160 -14.29 -30.60 19.84
N LEU A 161 -14.77 -31.62 19.13
CA LEU A 161 -14.14 -32.94 19.06
C LEU A 161 -13.58 -33.15 17.66
N ILE A 162 -12.33 -33.62 17.58
CA ILE A 162 -11.63 -33.93 16.32
C ILE A 162 -11.38 -35.45 16.31
N PRO A 163 -12.38 -36.25 15.94
CA PRO A 163 -12.23 -37.70 15.84
C PRO A 163 -11.29 -38.09 14.68
N GLU A 164 -10.47 -39.12 14.86
CA GLU A 164 -9.58 -39.64 13.81
C GLU A 164 -10.28 -40.69 12.94
N THR A 165 -11.35 -41.31 13.44
CA THR A 165 -12.13 -42.35 12.75
C THR A 165 -13.63 -42.06 12.75
N LYS A 166 -14.37 -42.70 11.83
CA LYS A 166 -15.85 -42.57 11.78
C LYS A 166 -16.50 -43.16 13.05
N GLU A 167 -15.92 -44.21 13.61
CA GLU A 167 -16.36 -44.85 14.85
C GLU A 167 -16.19 -43.89 16.04
N GLU A 168 -15.04 -43.22 16.14
CA GLU A 168 -14.81 -42.19 17.15
C GLU A 168 -15.76 -41.00 16.98
N ALA A 169 -16.06 -40.60 15.74
CA ALA A 169 -17.02 -39.55 15.47
C ALA A 169 -18.43 -39.92 15.93
N ILE A 170 -18.86 -41.16 15.70
CA ILE A 170 -20.15 -41.66 16.18
C ILE A 170 -20.20 -41.70 17.71
N GLU A 171 -19.11 -42.07 18.37
CA GLU A 171 -19.06 -42.09 19.83
C GLU A 171 -19.06 -40.68 20.42
N GLY A 172 -18.24 -39.76 19.88
CA GLY A 172 -18.26 -38.35 20.26
C GLY A 172 -19.63 -37.70 20.07
N LEU A 173 -20.37 -38.09 19.03
CA LEU A 173 -21.74 -37.64 18.80
C LEU A 173 -22.70 -38.12 19.92
N LYS A 174 -22.56 -39.37 20.39
CA LYS A 174 -23.34 -39.86 21.53
C LYS A 174 -22.95 -39.18 22.84
N GLU A 175 -21.68 -38.85 23.04
CA GLU A 175 -21.25 -38.06 24.21
C GLU A 175 -21.93 -36.68 24.23
N ILE A 176 -22.06 -36.05 23.06
CA ILE A 176 -22.75 -34.75 22.92
C ILE A 176 -24.26 -34.91 23.17
N PHE A 177 -24.94 -35.80 22.44
CA PHE A 177 -26.42 -35.89 22.46
C PHE A 177 -27.01 -36.73 23.60
N VAL A 178 -26.38 -37.85 23.95
CA VAL A 178 -26.92 -38.80 24.93
C VAL A 178 -26.37 -38.53 26.32
N ALA A 179 -25.05 -38.37 26.45
CA ALA A 179 -24.42 -38.09 27.74
C ALA A 179 -24.57 -36.62 28.17
N ARG A 180 -25.10 -35.75 27.29
CA ARG A 180 -25.28 -34.30 27.50
C ARG A 180 -24.00 -33.65 28.07
N ALA A 181 -22.83 -34.05 27.55
CA ALA A 181 -21.54 -33.61 28.08
C ALA A 181 -21.36 -32.08 28.11
N PHE A 182 -22.11 -31.36 27.28
CA PHE A 182 -22.09 -29.90 27.17
C PHE A 182 -23.42 -29.23 27.59
N GLY A 183 -24.30 -29.95 28.30
CA GLY A 183 -25.62 -29.45 28.67
C GLY A 183 -26.45 -29.03 27.44
N ASP A 184 -27.24 -27.96 27.59
CA ASP A 184 -28.13 -27.47 26.53
C ASP A 184 -27.38 -26.94 25.30
N ALA A 185 -26.08 -26.59 25.45
CA ALA A 185 -25.24 -26.19 24.32
C ALA A 185 -25.01 -27.34 23.32
N GLY A 186 -25.23 -28.59 23.75
CA GLY A 186 -25.11 -29.81 22.94
C GLY A 186 -26.41 -30.32 22.33
N ASP A 187 -27.55 -29.62 22.50
CA ASP A 187 -28.83 -30.06 21.92
C ASP A 187 -28.83 -29.97 20.37
N GLU A 188 -27.89 -29.22 19.79
CA GLU A 188 -27.62 -29.12 18.36
C GLU A 188 -26.11 -29.26 18.10
N VAL A 189 -25.74 -30.03 17.06
CA VAL A 189 -24.35 -30.24 16.65
C VAL A 189 -24.12 -29.81 15.21
N VAL A 190 -22.95 -29.25 14.94
CA VAL A 190 -22.41 -29.04 13.60
C VAL A 190 -21.40 -30.13 13.32
N ILE A 191 -21.65 -30.92 12.28
CA ILE A 191 -20.69 -31.89 11.73
C ILE A 191 -20.06 -31.23 10.51
N GLU A 192 -18.76 -30.96 10.56
CA GLU A 192 -18.05 -30.23 9.50
C GLU A 192 -16.81 -30.97 9.01
N GLU A 193 -16.36 -30.64 7.81
CA GLU A 193 -15.11 -31.11 7.23
C GLU A 193 -13.90 -30.65 8.04
N PHE A 194 -13.00 -31.59 8.34
CA PHE A 194 -11.69 -31.32 8.89
C PHE A 194 -10.81 -30.66 7.84
N MET A 195 -10.54 -29.37 8.02
CA MET A 195 -9.66 -28.59 7.14
C MET A 195 -8.23 -28.61 7.66
N THR A 196 -7.27 -28.64 6.75
CA THR A 196 -5.83 -28.55 7.05
C THR A 196 -5.26 -27.25 6.53
N GLY A 197 -4.27 -26.72 7.26
CA GLY A 197 -3.61 -25.47 6.93
C GLY A 197 -3.10 -24.72 8.16
N PRO A 198 -2.38 -23.61 7.96
CA PRO A 198 -2.12 -22.66 9.03
C PRO A 198 -3.40 -21.98 9.52
N GLU A 199 -3.62 -21.98 10.85
CA GLU A 199 -4.69 -21.19 11.47
C GLU A 199 -4.21 -19.74 11.68
N ILE A 200 -5.05 -18.76 11.34
CA ILE A 200 -4.86 -17.35 11.70
C ILE A 200 -6.15 -16.76 12.28
N SER A 201 -6.00 -15.73 13.10
CA SER A 201 -7.10 -14.97 13.69
C SER A 201 -7.04 -13.53 13.18
N ILE A 202 -8.14 -13.00 12.66
CA ILE A 202 -8.26 -11.59 12.31
C ILE A 202 -9.32 -10.94 13.18
N LEU A 203 -8.90 -9.92 13.92
CA LEU A 203 -9.75 -9.09 14.76
C LEU A 203 -10.06 -7.81 13.99
N ALA A 204 -11.33 -7.50 13.76
CA ALA A 204 -11.73 -6.34 12.97
C ALA A 204 -12.73 -5.48 13.72
N LEU A 205 -12.46 -4.18 13.77
CA LEU A 205 -13.37 -3.18 14.33
C LEU A 205 -14.50 -2.96 13.33
N SER A 206 -15.74 -2.87 13.80
CA SER A 206 -16.89 -2.63 12.94
C SER A 206 -17.90 -1.72 13.62
N ASP A 207 -18.50 -0.85 12.82
CA ASP A 207 -19.64 -0.01 13.21
C ASP A 207 -20.95 -0.49 12.56
N GLY A 208 -20.92 -1.66 11.91
CA GLY A 208 -22.07 -2.25 11.21
C GLY A 208 -22.14 -1.90 9.72
N TYR A 209 -21.26 -1.02 9.24
CA TYR A 209 -21.13 -0.63 7.83
C TYR A 209 -19.68 -0.69 7.37
N THR A 210 -18.81 -0.07 8.14
CA THR A 210 -17.36 -0.01 7.96
C THR A 210 -16.71 -1.10 8.80
N ILE A 211 -15.69 -1.75 8.25
CA ILE A 211 -14.88 -2.74 8.94
C ILE A 211 -13.40 -2.45 8.73
N VAL A 212 -12.66 -2.42 9.84
CA VAL A 212 -11.23 -2.11 9.88
C VAL A 212 -10.49 -3.28 10.52
N PRO A 213 -9.84 -4.15 9.72
CA PRO A 213 -9.08 -5.27 10.26
C PRO A 213 -7.81 -4.79 10.97
N LEU A 214 -7.53 -5.38 12.12
CA LEU A 214 -6.22 -5.32 12.78
C LEU A 214 -5.29 -6.40 12.18
N PRO A 215 -3.98 -6.36 12.43
CA PRO A 215 -3.05 -7.37 11.92
C PRO A 215 -3.49 -8.78 12.29
N ALA A 216 -3.31 -9.72 11.35
CA ALA A 216 -3.54 -11.13 11.65
C ALA A 216 -2.66 -11.56 12.82
N ALA A 217 -3.27 -12.26 13.76
CA ALA A 217 -2.58 -12.89 14.87
C ALA A 217 -2.59 -14.40 14.68
N GLN A 218 -1.64 -15.10 15.30
CA GLN A 218 -1.73 -16.54 15.47
C GLN A 218 -1.56 -16.88 16.94
N ASP A 219 -2.48 -17.68 17.45
CA ASP A 219 -2.50 -18.13 18.83
C ASP A 219 -1.89 -19.54 18.98
N HIS A 220 -1.60 -19.89 20.22
CA HIS A 220 -1.11 -21.21 20.62
C HIS A 220 -2.06 -21.82 21.64
N LYS A 221 -3.06 -22.57 21.17
CA LYS A 221 -4.13 -23.13 22.02
C LYS A 221 -3.67 -24.25 22.95
N ARG A 222 -2.66 -25.04 22.58
CA ARG A 222 -2.24 -26.23 23.33
C ARG A 222 -1.38 -25.86 24.54
N ILE A 223 -1.57 -26.55 25.67
CA ILE A 223 -0.87 -26.29 26.95
C ILE A 223 0.65 -26.55 26.86
N GLY A 224 1.06 -27.55 26.09
CA GLY A 224 2.45 -28.02 26.02
C GLY A 224 3.21 -27.55 24.78
N GLU A 225 4.52 -27.50 24.91
CA GLU A 225 5.46 -27.21 23.82
C GLU A 225 5.33 -28.27 22.70
N GLY A 226 5.56 -27.85 21.45
CA GLY A 226 5.30 -28.65 20.25
C GLY A 226 3.81 -28.90 19.97
N ASP A 227 2.95 -27.99 20.44
CA ASP A 227 1.49 -28.05 20.32
C ASP A 227 0.87 -29.35 20.89
N LYS A 228 1.39 -29.81 22.04
CA LYS A 228 0.95 -31.04 22.73
C LYS A 228 0.01 -30.78 23.90
N GLY A 229 -0.71 -31.82 24.33
CA GLY A 229 -1.60 -31.78 25.49
C GLY A 229 -2.98 -31.18 25.18
N PRO A 230 -3.84 -30.96 26.19
CA PRO A 230 -5.19 -30.44 25.97
C PRO A 230 -5.22 -29.01 25.39
N ASN A 231 -6.32 -28.69 24.70
CA ASN A 231 -6.64 -27.31 24.30
C ASN A 231 -6.91 -26.44 25.54
N THR A 232 -6.50 -25.18 25.44
CA THR A 232 -6.66 -24.14 26.47
C THR A 232 -7.39 -22.94 25.85
N GLY A 233 -7.56 -21.88 26.64
CA GLY A 233 -8.01 -20.57 26.12
C GLY A 233 -6.92 -19.81 25.35
N GLY A 234 -5.71 -20.36 25.19
CA GLY A 234 -4.56 -19.72 24.55
C GLY A 234 -3.38 -19.57 25.53
N MET A 235 -2.23 -20.13 25.17
CA MET A 235 -0.97 -20.03 25.94
C MET A 235 -0.03 -18.92 25.44
N GLY A 236 -0.39 -18.26 24.36
CA GLY A 236 0.35 -17.15 23.78
C GLY A 236 -0.19 -16.79 22.41
N ALA A 237 0.17 -15.62 21.92
CA ALA A 237 -0.19 -15.13 20.61
C ALA A 237 0.90 -14.20 20.08
N TYR A 238 0.96 -14.02 18.76
CA TYR A 238 1.85 -13.03 18.15
C TYR A 238 1.19 -12.39 16.93
N ALA A 239 1.58 -11.15 16.65
CA ALA A 239 1.09 -10.39 15.50
C ALA A 239 2.18 -9.41 15.00
N PRO A 240 2.27 -9.12 13.69
CA PRO A 240 1.53 -9.76 12.60
C PRO A 240 1.97 -11.21 12.37
N ALA A 241 1.04 -12.09 11.96
CA ALA A 241 1.33 -13.46 11.56
C ALA A 241 1.92 -13.47 10.13
N PRO A 242 3.18 -13.92 9.91
CA PRO A 242 3.84 -13.85 8.59
C PRO A 242 3.13 -14.64 7.49
N VAL A 243 2.37 -15.67 7.87
CA VAL A 243 1.60 -16.50 6.93
C VAL A 243 0.38 -15.77 6.35
N ALA A 244 -0.05 -14.67 6.97
CA ALA A 244 -1.13 -13.83 6.47
C ALA A 244 -0.55 -12.75 5.54
N THR A 245 -0.18 -13.16 4.32
CA THR A 245 0.34 -12.23 3.31
C THR A 245 -0.70 -11.19 2.91
N PRO A 246 -0.30 -10.04 2.32
CA PRO A 246 -1.25 -9.03 1.84
C PRO A 246 -2.33 -9.61 0.91
N GLU A 247 -1.98 -10.57 0.05
CA GLU A 247 -2.93 -11.23 -0.87
C GLU A 247 -3.96 -12.06 -0.10
N ILE A 248 -3.52 -12.77 0.94
CA ILE A 248 -4.42 -13.55 1.81
C ILE A 248 -5.36 -12.61 2.58
N LEU A 249 -4.83 -11.48 3.10
CA LEU A 249 -5.64 -10.48 3.81
C LEU A 249 -6.66 -9.81 2.88
N ASP A 250 -6.30 -9.49 1.64
CA ASP A 250 -7.22 -8.92 0.64
C ASP A 250 -8.34 -9.91 0.28
N ARG A 251 -8.01 -11.19 0.07
CA ARG A 251 -9.01 -12.24 -0.12
C ARG A 251 -9.92 -12.38 1.09
N ILE A 252 -9.38 -12.39 2.31
CA ILE A 252 -10.19 -12.44 3.53
C ILE A 252 -11.13 -11.23 3.62
N MET A 253 -10.65 -10.04 3.28
CA MET A 253 -11.46 -8.82 3.26
C MET A 253 -12.64 -8.95 2.28
N LYS A 254 -12.36 -9.33 1.03
CA LYS A 254 -13.34 -9.40 -0.07
C LYS A 254 -14.29 -10.58 0.02
N GLU A 255 -13.79 -11.75 0.41
CA GLU A 255 -14.53 -13.02 0.39
C GLU A 255 -15.22 -13.33 1.72
N SER A 256 -14.77 -12.74 2.85
CA SER A 256 -15.27 -13.08 4.18
C SER A 256 -15.67 -11.88 5.04
N LEU A 257 -14.77 -10.97 5.38
CA LEU A 257 -15.04 -9.91 6.35
C LEU A 257 -16.10 -8.91 5.86
N GLN A 258 -15.92 -8.33 4.67
CA GLN A 258 -16.89 -7.37 4.11
C GLN A 258 -18.25 -8.04 3.84
N PRO A 259 -18.32 -9.23 3.20
CA PRO A 259 -19.59 -9.95 3.04
C PRO A 259 -20.28 -10.29 4.36
N THR A 260 -19.52 -10.53 5.44
CA THR A 260 -20.09 -10.74 6.78
C THR A 260 -20.82 -9.49 7.25
N ILE A 261 -20.18 -8.32 7.19
CA ILE A 261 -20.78 -7.06 7.62
C ILE A 261 -21.99 -6.70 6.75
N ASP A 262 -21.88 -6.86 5.43
CA ASP A 262 -22.99 -6.60 4.51
C ASP A 262 -24.16 -7.56 4.70
N GLY A 263 -23.90 -8.84 4.99
CA GLY A 263 -24.94 -9.81 5.32
C GLY A 263 -25.66 -9.48 6.64
N MET A 264 -24.99 -8.80 7.57
CA MET A 264 -25.53 -8.42 8.88
C MET A 264 -26.27 -7.07 8.89
N ARG A 265 -26.50 -6.41 7.75
CA ARG A 265 -27.18 -5.08 7.68
C ARG A 265 -28.54 -4.99 8.40
N ARG A 266 -29.27 -6.11 8.55
CA ARG A 266 -30.56 -6.16 9.27
C ARG A 266 -30.42 -6.25 10.80
N PHE A 267 -29.24 -6.61 11.27
CA PHE A 267 -28.84 -6.65 12.67
C PHE A 267 -27.36 -6.23 12.75
N PRO A 268 -27.05 -4.94 12.48
CA PRO A 268 -25.69 -4.48 12.24
C PRO A 268 -24.71 -4.92 13.33
N PHE A 269 -23.53 -5.37 12.90
CA PHE A 269 -22.48 -5.79 13.82
C PHE A 269 -21.65 -4.57 14.26
N VAL A 270 -21.87 -4.10 15.48
CA VAL A 270 -21.06 -3.06 16.12
C VAL A 270 -20.12 -3.72 17.12
N GLY A 271 -18.86 -3.30 17.19
CA GLY A 271 -17.89 -3.84 18.14
C GLY A 271 -16.70 -4.46 17.43
N LEU A 272 -16.17 -5.55 17.98
CA LEU A 272 -15.04 -6.26 17.39
C LEU A 272 -15.45 -7.65 16.90
N LEU A 273 -15.30 -7.87 15.60
CA LEU A 273 -15.48 -9.16 14.96
C LEU A 273 -14.15 -9.88 14.94
N PHE A 274 -14.02 -10.93 15.75
CA PHE A 274 -12.93 -11.87 15.65
C PHE A 274 -13.34 -12.99 14.69
N THR A 275 -12.53 -13.25 13.68
CA THR A 275 -12.77 -14.35 12.74
C THR A 275 -11.55 -15.25 12.69
N GLY A 276 -11.75 -16.53 13.01
CA GLY A 276 -10.73 -17.56 12.82
C GLY A 276 -10.76 -18.07 11.40
N PHE A 277 -9.59 -18.18 10.77
CA PHE A 277 -9.42 -18.70 9.42
C PHE A 277 -8.48 -19.90 9.40
N MET A 278 -8.81 -20.86 8.53
CA MET A 278 -7.88 -21.88 8.06
C MET A 278 -7.38 -21.48 6.68
N LEU A 279 -6.07 -21.40 6.49
CA LEU A 279 -5.46 -21.16 5.19
C LEU A 279 -5.27 -22.50 4.47
N THR A 280 -6.29 -22.91 3.71
CA THR A 280 -6.29 -24.17 2.95
C THR A 280 -5.67 -23.99 1.57
N GLU A 281 -5.46 -25.09 0.84
CA GLU A 281 -4.99 -25.05 -0.56
C GLU A 281 -5.95 -24.27 -1.49
N ASP A 282 -7.26 -24.27 -1.19
CA ASP A 282 -8.27 -23.50 -1.93
C ASP A 282 -8.31 -22.00 -1.51
N GLY A 283 -7.55 -21.62 -0.50
CA GLY A 283 -7.55 -20.29 0.11
C GLY A 283 -8.12 -20.22 1.53
N PRO A 284 -8.33 -18.99 2.05
CA PRO A 284 -8.80 -18.77 3.41
C PRO A 284 -10.26 -19.19 3.58
N LYS A 285 -10.53 -20.07 4.56
CA LYS A 285 -11.88 -20.50 4.92
C LYS A 285 -12.17 -20.16 6.38
N VAL A 286 -13.35 -19.60 6.66
CA VAL A 286 -13.78 -19.26 8.01
C VAL A 286 -13.97 -20.54 8.84
N LEU A 287 -13.32 -20.59 10.00
CA LEU A 287 -13.48 -21.65 11.01
C LEU A 287 -14.64 -21.33 11.95
N GLU A 288 -14.64 -20.11 12.49
CA GLU A 288 -15.61 -19.62 13.47
C GLU A 288 -15.55 -18.09 13.58
N TYR A 289 -16.64 -17.53 14.11
CA TYR A 289 -16.70 -16.14 14.54
C TYR A 289 -16.74 -16.08 16.07
N ASN A 290 -15.98 -15.15 16.62
CA ASN A 290 -16.17 -14.64 17.97
C ASN A 290 -16.54 -13.15 17.85
N VAL A 291 -17.43 -12.68 18.71
CA VAL A 291 -18.02 -11.33 18.59
C VAL A 291 -17.44 -10.33 19.58
N ARG A 292 -16.22 -10.62 20.04
CA ARG A 292 -15.47 -9.88 21.05
C ARG A 292 -13.97 -10.00 20.79
N PHE A 293 -13.20 -9.25 21.56
CA PHE A 293 -11.74 -9.30 21.57
C PHE A 293 -11.18 -10.70 21.93
N GLY A 294 -10.13 -11.15 21.23
CA GLY A 294 -9.39 -12.38 21.54
C GLY A 294 -8.63 -12.28 22.86
N ASP A 295 -8.26 -13.41 23.45
CA ASP A 295 -7.41 -13.45 24.66
C ASP A 295 -6.58 -14.73 24.53
N PRO A 296 -5.27 -14.68 24.24
CA PRO A 296 -4.36 -13.54 24.49
C PRO A 296 -4.00 -12.65 23.27
N GLU A 297 -4.77 -12.67 22.18
CA GLU A 297 -4.43 -11.89 20.96
C GLU A 297 -4.53 -10.38 21.18
N THR A 298 -5.47 -9.94 22.02
CA THR A 298 -5.68 -8.51 22.28
C THR A 298 -4.47 -7.87 22.94
N GLU A 299 -3.86 -8.58 23.88
CA GLU A 299 -2.65 -8.18 24.57
C GLU A 299 -1.54 -7.82 23.57
N ALA A 300 -1.30 -8.68 22.56
CA ALA A 300 -0.32 -8.41 21.51
C ALA A 300 -0.74 -7.23 20.61
N LEU A 301 -2.00 -7.21 20.17
CA LEU A 301 -2.50 -6.18 19.25
C LEU A 301 -2.52 -4.78 19.86
N MET A 302 -2.82 -4.64 21.15
CA MET A 302 -2.77 -3.34 21.84
C MET A 302 -1.37 -2.74 21.82
N LEU A 303 -0.33 -3.56 21.85
CA LEU A 303 1.04 -3.11 21.73
C LEU A 303 1.41 -2.69 20.32
N LEU A 304 0.63 -3.00 19.26
CA LEU A 304 0.93 -2.62 17.86
C LEU A 304 0.20 -1.35 17.39
N LEU A 305 -0.80 -0.88 18.13
CA LEU A 305 -1.47 0.37 17.81
C LEU A 305 -0.47 1.54 17.93
N ASP A 306 -0.43 2.40 16.92
CA ASP A 306 0.40 3.60 16.96
C ASP A 306 -0.03 4.47 18.15
N SER A 307 0.92 5.07 18.86
CA SER A 307 0.69 6.04 19.93
C SER A 307 -0.35 7.14 19.62
N LYS A 308 -0.51 7.55 18.34
CA LYS A 308 -1.49 8.56 17.93
C LYS A 308 -2.94 8.04 17.90
N VAL A 309 -3.16 6.72 17.90
CA VAL A 309 -4.51 6.13 17.85
C VAL A 309 -5.18 6.24 19.22
N ASP A 310 -6.20 7.09 19.29
CA ASP A 310 -7.09 7.21 20.45
C ASP A 310 -8.18 6.13 20.42
N LEU A 311 -7.89 5.00 21.07
CA LEU A 311 -8.77 3.83 21.06
C LEU A 311 -10.16 4.12 21.65
N ALA A 312 -10.27 5.02 22.62
CA ALA A 312 -11.55 5.38 23.22
C ALA A 312 -12.45 6.08 22.20
N ASN A 313 -11.87 6.96 21.38
CA ASN A 313 -12.58 7.61 20.28
C ASN A 313 -12.95 6.65 19.16
N VAL A 314 -12.07 5.70 18.82
CA VAL A 314 -12.38 4.66 17.82
C VAL A 314 -13.59 3.84 18.26
N PHE A 315 -13.63 3.40 19.53
CA PHE A 315 -14.75 2.64 20.07
C PHE A 315 -16.04 3.46 20.15
N LEU A 316 -15.96 4.72 20.56
CA LEU A 316 -17.12 5.60 20.58
C LEU A 316 -17.65 5.86 19.17
N ALA A 317 -16.76 6.14 18.21
CA ALA A 317 -17.13 6.33 16.80
C ALA A 317 -17.80 5.09 16.21
N ALA A 318 -17.30 3.89 16.52
CA ALA A 318 -17.93 2.65 16.09
C ALA A 318 -19.31 2.43 16.76
N ALA A 319 -19.43 2.71 18.06
CA ALA A 319 -20.71 2.63 18.77
C ALA A 319 -21.75 3.65 18.26
N GLU A 320 -21.28 4.73 17.63
CA GLU A 320 -22.09 5.79 17.01
C GLU A 320 -22.25 5.64 15.48
N HIS A 321 -21.84 4.51 14.88
CA HIS A 321 -21.97 4.24 13.43
C HIS A 321 -21.20 5.21 12.52
N ARG A 322 -19.98 5.60 12.92
CA ARG A 322 -19.13 6.56 12.21
C ARG A 322 -17.64 6.19 12.26
N LEU A 323 -17.32 4.90 12.20
CA LEU A 323 -15.95 4.40 12.28
C LEU A 323 -15.09 4.84 11.09
N ASP A 324 -15.71 5.14 9.94
CA ASP A 324 -15.08 5.76 8.77
C ASP A 324 -14.42 7.13 9.06
N SER A 325 -14.85 7.80 10.15
CA SER A 325 -14.26 9.06 10.61
C SER A 325 -13.03 8.88 11.52
N ALA A 326 -12.68 7.65 11.90
CA ALA A 326 -11.59 7.36 12.83
C ALA A 326 -10.40 6.69 12.13
N GLU A 327 -9.19 7.21 12.35
CA GLU A 327 -7.96 6.64 11.80
C GLU A 327 -7.41 5.57 12.76
N VAL A 328 -7.24 4.34 12.25
CA VAL A 328 -6.60 3.23 12.98
C VAL A 328 -5.31 2.88 12.27
N SER A 329 -4.19 3.35 12.83
CA SER A 329 -2.85 3.10 12.30
C SER A 329 -2.02 2.22 13.25
N LEU A 330 -1.06 1.50 12.68
CA LEU A 330 -0.20 0.56 13.40
C LEU A 330 1.25 1.03 13.31
N LYS A 331 2.05 0.76 14.34
CA LYS A 331 3.51 0.89 14.22
C LYS A 331 4.10 -0.32 13.52
N SER A 332 5.22 -0.12 12.84
CA SER A 332 6.04 -1.22 12.31
C SER A 332 6.56 -2.10 13.43
N GLY A 333 6.70 -3.41 13.21
CA GLY A 333 7.31 -4.34 14.18
C GLY A 333 6.40 -5.50 14.52
N THR A 334 6.70 -6.18 15.62
CA THR A 334 5.99 -7.39 16.05
C THR A 334 5.72 -7.33 17.54
N ALA A 335 4.57 -7.85 17.96
CA ALA A 335 4.23 -8.03 19.36
C ALA A 335 3.98 -9.52 19.65
N VAL A 336 4.45 -9.97 20.80
CA VAL A 336 4.32 -11.36 21.25
C VAL A 336 3.84 -11.39 22.69
N THR A 337 2.81 -12.19 22.94
CA THR A 337 2.27 -12.48 24.26
C THR A 337 2.59 -13.92 24.65
N VAL A 338 3.13 -14.10 25.85
CA VAL A 338 3.30 -15.42 26.49
C VAL A 338 2.47 -15.48 27.76
N VAL A 339 1.60 -16.48 27.87
CA VAL A 339 0.73 -16.66 29.03
C VAL A 339 1.44 -17.48 30.11
N LEU A 340 1.41 -16.96 31.34
CA LEU A 340 1.80 -17.65 32.55
C LEU A 340 0.54 -18.22 33.22
N ALA A 341 0.45 -19.54 33.30
CA ALA A 341 -0.68 -20.27 33.87
C ALA A 341 -0.32 -20.90 35.22
N SER A 342 -1.35 -21.17 36.03
CA SER A 342 -1.24 -21.99 37.23
C SER A 342 -1.05 -23.46 36.87
N GLN A 343 -0.20 -24.15 37.63
CA GLN A 343 0.01 -25.59 37.49
C GLN A 343 -1.32 -26.35 37.54
N GLY A 344 -1.52 -27.25 36.57
CA GLY A 344 -2.74 -28.06 36.44
C GLY A 344 -3.76 -27.49 35.45
N TYR A 345 -3.66 -26.22 35.03
CA TYR A 345 -4.45 -25.68 33.92
C TYR A 345 -4.20 -26.48 32.62
N PRO A 346 -5.22 -26.83 31.81
CA PRO A 346 -6.64 -26.41 31.85
C PRO A 346 -7.57 -27.26 32.74
N GLY A 347 -7.02 -28.19 33.52
CA GLY A 347 -7.74 -28.99 34.51
C GLY A 347 -7.90 -28.26 35.84
N ASN A 348 -7.79 -28.99 36.96
CA ASN A 348 -7.84 -28.41 38.30
C ASN A 348 -6.53 -27.72 38.65
N TYR A 349 -6.60 -26.51 39.21
CA TYR A 349 -5.45 -25.71 39.60
C TYR A 349 -5.70 -25.01 40.95
N GLU A 350 -4.63 -24.75 41.71
CA GLU A 350 -4.70 -24.04 42.98
C GLU A 350 -4.71 -22.52 42.78
N LYS A 351 -5.49 -21.82 43.63
CA LYS A 351 -5.53 -20.35 43.70
C LYS A 351 -4.83 -19.87 44.98
N GLY A 352 -4.54 -18.58 45.05
CA GLY A 352 -3.98 -17.93 46.24
C GLY A 352 -2.46 -18.02 46.36
N LYS A 353 -1.75 -18.41 45.29
CA LYS A 353 -0.28 -18.45 45.29
C LYS A 353 0.27 -17.04 45.12
N LYS A 354 1.21 -16.65 45.98
CA LYS A 354 1.84 -15.33 45.94
C LYS A 354 2.59 -15.12 44.62
N ILE A 355 2.39 -13.95 44.01
CA ILE A 355 3.03 -13.51 42.77
C ILE A 355 4.01 -12.40 43.10
N THR A 356 5.23 -12.52 42.59
CA THR A 356 6.25 -11.47 42.59
C THR A 356 6.55 -11.09 41.15
N ILE A 357 6.51 -9.79 40.85
CA ILE A 357 6.86 -9.23 39.54
C ILE A 357 8.03 -8.26 39.80
N GLY A 358 9.22 -8.59 39.29
CA GLY A 358 10.40 -7.75 39.36
C GLY A 358 10.40 -6.63 38.30
N GLU A 359 11.57 -6.03 38.07
CA GLU A 359 11.73 -5.09 36.97
C GLU A 359 11.60 -5.80 35.62
N VAL A 360 10.82 -5.19 34.72
CA VAL A 360 10.66 -5.66 33.34
C VAL A 360 11.14 -4.57 32.37
N PRO A 361 11.63 -4.94 31.18
CA PRO A 361 12.05 -3.98 30.16
C PRO A 361 10.91 -3.01 29.77
N SER A 362 11.26 -1.80 29.32
CA SER A 362 10.28 -0.74 29.00
C SER A 362 9.36 -1.07 27.81
N ASP A 363 9.79 -1.98 26.95
CA ASP A 363 9.09 -2.52 25.79
C ASP A 363 8.22 -3.75 26.12
N VAL A 364 8.12 -4.10 27.41
CA VAL A 364 7.31 -5.21 27.93
C VAL A 364 6.21 -4.70 28.84
N VAL A 365 5.00 -5.25 28.67
CA VAL A 365 3.85 -5.01 29.53
C VAL A 365 3.36 -6.36 30.09
N VAL A 366 3.11 -6.40 31.40
CA VAL A 366 2.60 -7.60 32.09
C VAL A 366 1.11 -7.42 32.34
N PHE A 367 0.28 -8.00 31.47
CA PHE A 367 -1.17 -7.96 31.65
C PHE A 367 -1.63 -9.04 32.62
N HIS A 368 -2.28 -8.60 33.69
CA HIS A 368 -2.96 -9.46 34.64
C HIS A 368 -4.25 -10.04 34.07
N ALA A 369 -4.41 -11.37 34.17
CA ALA A 369 -5.66 -12.08 33.94
C ALA A 369 -6.21 -12.57 35.29
N GLY A 370 -6.01 -13.84 35.64
CA GLY A 370 -6.46 -14.42 36.91
C GLY A 370 -5.59 -14.00 38.10
N THR A 371 -5.65 -12.74 38.52
CA THR A 371 -4.97 -12.24 39.72
C THR A 371 -5.91 -11.47 40.66
N LYS A 372 -5.60 -11.47 41.95
CA LYS A 372 -6.33 -10.72 42.98
C LYS A 372 -5.37 -10.16 44.03
N LEU A 373 -5.74 -9.04 44.66
CA LEU A 373 -5.10 -8.59 45.89
C LEU A 373 -5.78 -9.27 47.08
N SER A 374 -5.02 -10.03 47.87
CA SER A 374 -5.47 -10.69 49.09
C SER A 374 -4.53 -10.31 50.23
N ASN A 375 -5.05 -9.68 51.29
CA ASN A 375 -4.26 -9.19 52.43
C ASN A 375 -3.07 -8.29 52.03
N GLY A 376 -3.24 -7.47 50.98
CA GLY A 376 -2.19 -6.60 50.46
C GLY A 376 -1.17 -7.30 49.54
N GLU A 377 -1.28 -8.61 49.34
CA GLU A 377 -0.40 -9.37 48.46
C GLU A 377 -1.09 -9.71 47.12
N LEU A 378 -0.32 -9.66 46.03
CA LEU A 378 -0.76 -10.12 44.73
C LEU A 378 -0.74 -11.65 44.69
N VAL A 379 -1.88 -12.28 44.39
CA VAL A 379 -2.03 -13.73 44.35
C VAL A 379 -2.71 -14.25 43.08
N THR A 380 -2.47 -15.51 42.74
CA THR A 380 -3.18 -16.21 41.64
C THR A 380 -4.67 -16.37 41.96
N ALA A 381 -5.54 -16.21 40.97
CA ALA A 381 -7.00 -16.29 41.12
C ALA A 381 -7.71 -16.99 39.94
N GLY A 382 -6.98 -17.39 38.90
CA GLY A 382 -7.51 -18.08 37.71
C GLY A 382 -6.46 -18.96 37.04
N GLY A 383 -6.89 -19.75 36.05
CA GLY A 383 -6.01 -20.71 35.37
C GLY A 383 -4.92 -20.05 34.54
N ARG A 384 -5.30 -19.06 33.71
CA ARG A 384 -4.36 -18.11 33.10
C ARG A 384 -4.17 -16.95 34.07
N VAL A 385 -2.93 -16.69 34.47
CA VAL A 385 -2.61 -15.75 35.56
C VAL A 385 -2.14 -14.42 35.01
N LEU A 386 -1.11 -14.44 34.16
CA LEU A 386 -0.50 -13.25 33.56
C LEU A 386 -0.26 -13.49 32.06
N ALA A 387 -0.24 -12.43 31.28
CA ALA A 387 0.13 -12.39 29.88
C ALA A 387 1.29 -11.39 29.72
N VAL A 388 2.50 -11.93 29.55
CA VAL A 388 3.72 -11.12 29.38
C VAL A 388 3.85 -10.80 27.91
N THR A 389 3.74 -9.51 27.59
CA THR A 389 3.64 -9.05 26.20
C THR A 389 4.78 -8.11 25.88
N ALA A 390 5.52 -8.41 24.83
CA ALA A 390 6.65 -7.61 24.39
C ALA A 390 6.45 -7.12 22.97
N TYR A 391 6.94 -5.92 22.68
CA TYR A 391 7.09 -5.40 21.33
C TYR A 391 8.57 -5.44 20.92
N GLY A 392 8.84 -5.77 19.66
CA GLY A 392 10.18 -5.74 19.07
C GLY A 392 10.16 -5.28 17.62
N ALA A 393 11.32 -4.91 17.09
CA ALA A 393 11.45 -4.56 15.67
C ALA A 393 11.14 -5.75 14.75
N ASP A 394 11.37 -6.97 15.26
CA ASP A 394 11.04 -8.24 14.62
C ASP A 394 10.54 -9.26 15.67
N LEU A 395 10.07 -10.41 15.19
CA LEU A 395 9.53 -11.48 16.02
C LEU A 395 10.56 -12.05 17.02
N GLN A 396 11.83 -12.13 16.64
CA GLN A 396 12.88 -12.72 17.47
C GLN A 396 13.22 -11.82 18.65
N GLN A 397 13.30 -10.51 18.43
CA GLN A 397 13.50 -9.51 19.48
C GLN A 397 12.32 -9.46 20.44
N ALA A 398 11.09 -9.48 19.93
CA ALA A 398 9.90 -9.50 20.78
C ALA A 398 9.86 -10.76 21.68
N LEU A 399 10.17 -11.94 21.14
CA LEU A 399 10.28 -13.17 21.92
C LEU A 399 11.36 -13.08 23.01
N ALA A 400 12.56 -12.61 22.65
CA ALA A 400 13.67 -12.49 23.59
C ALA A 400 13.32 -11.57 24.77
N ALA A 401 12.68 -10.44 24.49
CA ALA A 401 12.22 -9.49 25.51
C ALA A 401 11.12 -10.11 26.40
N ALA A 402 10.13 -10.80 25.82
CA ALA A 402 9.08 -11.47 26.58
C ALA A 402 9.66 -12.53 27.54
N TYR A 403 10.53 -13.42 27.07
CA TYR A 403 11.13 -14.45 27.92
C TYR A 403 12.06 -13.87 28.98
N SER A 404 12.84 -12.84 28.66
CA SER A 404 13.68 -12.15 29.64
C SER A 404 12.85 -11.53 30.77
N ALA A 405 11.67 -10.98 30.46
CA ALA A 405 10.76 -10.46 31.49
C ALA A 405 10.12 -11.57 32.33
N ILE A 406 9.80 -12.73 31.75
CA ILE A 406 9.24 -13.88 32.48
C ILE A 406 10.17 -14.39 33.57
N ASP A 407 11.49 -14.28 33.39
CA ASP A 407 12.48 -14.68 34.40
C ASP A 407 12.40 -13.82 35.67
N ASN A 408 11.87 -12.60 35.57
CA ASN A 408 11.66 -11.69 36.70
C ASN A 408 10.29 -11.87 37.38
N ILE A 409 9.48 -12.85 36.94
CA ILE A 409 8.15 -13.11 37.50
C ILE A 409 8.13 -14.46 38.20
N ALA A 410 7.70 -14.52 39.45
CA ALA A 410 7.67 -15.76 40.22
C ALA A 410 6.33 -15.99 40.91
N PHE A 411 5.79 -17.20 40.77
CA PHE A 411 4.76 -17.78 41.63
C PHE A 411 4.87 -19.29 41.61
N ASP A 412 4.47 -19.94 42.70
CA ASP A 412 4.50 -21.39 42.84
C ASP A 412 3.65 -22.07 41.74
N GLY A 413 4.23 -23.03 41.03
CA GLY A 413 3.57 -23.71 39.92
C GLY A 413 3.46 -22.93 38.60
N LYS A 414 4.25 -21.86 38.38
CA LYS A 414 4.28 -21.09 37.11
C LYS A 414 4.53 -22.00 35.90
N THR A 415 3.54 -22.12 35.02
CA THR A 415 3.57 -22.92 33.79
C THR A 415 3.47 -22.01 32.56
N PHE A 416 4.35 -22.15 31.59
CA PHE A 416 4.33 -21.40 30.33
C PHE A 416 5.07 -22.17 29.22
N ARG A 417 4.83 -21.80 27.97
CA ARG A 417 5.49 -22.39 26.80
C ARG A 417 6.72 -21.59 26.40
N ARG A 418 7.79 -22.28 25.98
CA ARG A 418 9.04 -21.66 25.46
C ARG A 418 9.12 -21.60 23.94
N ASP A 419 8.09 -22.06 23.25
CA ASP A 419 8.03 -22.23 21.80
C ASP A 419 6.89 -21.42 21.15
N ILE A 420 6.42 -20.37 21.83
CA ILE A 420 5.49 -19.41 21.22
C ILE A 420 6.12 -18.86 19.92
N ALA A 421 5.33 -18.84 18.85
CA ALA A 421 5.72 -18.46 17.49
C ALA A 421 6.78 -19.34 16.78
N HIS A 422 7.08 -20.55 17.29
CA HIS A 422 8.07 -21.44 16.65
C HIS A 422 7.73 -21.78 15.19
N ARG A 423 6.44 -21.86 14.81
CA ARG A 423 6.00 -22.09 13.43
C ARG A 423 6.43 -20.96 12.49
N ALA A 424 6.27 -19.70 12.91
CA ALA A 424 6.71 -18.54 12.15
C ALA A 424 8.24 -18.46 12.02
N LEU A 425 8.98 -18.77 13.09
CA LEU A 425 10.44 -18.81 13.07
C LEU A 425 11.03 -19.93 12.18
N ASN A 426 10.29 -21.03 12.00
CA ASN A 426 10.69 -22.13 11.13
C ASN A 426 10.29 -21.88 9.67
N ALA A 427 9.16 -21.20 9.42
CA ALA A 427 8.71 -20.80 8.10
C ALA A 427 9.64 -19.77 7.43
N SER A 428 10.38 -18.97 8.21
CA SER A 428 11.35 -17.98 7.70
C SER A 428 12.62 -18.60 7.08
N LYS A 429 12.67 -19.93 6.89
CA LYS A 429 13.73 -20.61 6.13
C LYS A 429 13.37 -20.83 4.66
N GLU A 430 12.18 -20.45 4.21
CA GLU A 430 11.82 -20.42 2.80
C GLU A 430 11.88 -18.99 2.23
N GLY A 431 12.37 -18.90 1.00
CA GLY A 431 12.89 -17.73 0.26
C GLY A 431 12.33 -16.33 0.53
N LEU A 432 13.23 -15.34 0.45
CA LEU A 432 12.89 -13.91 0.28
C LEU A 432 11.82 -13.75 -0.82
N THR A 433 10.75 -12.99 -0.54
CA THR A 433 9.82 -12.56 -1.58
C THR A 433 10.34 -11.28 -2.25
N TYR A 434 9.94 -11.04 -3.50
CA TYR A 434 10.38 -9.86 -4.24
C TYR A 434 9.92 -8.54 -3.57
N ALA A 435 8.76 -8.56 -2.92
CA ALA A 435 8.27 -7.44 -2.10
C ALA A 435 9.12 -7.17 -0.85
N GLN A 436 9.65 -8.20 -0.20
CA GLN A 436 10.60 -8.05 0.91
C GLN A 436 11.97 -7.55 0.45
N ALA A 437 12.31 -7.77 -0.83
CA ALA A 437 13.45 -7.12 -1.45
C ALA A 437 13.19 -5.64 -1.80
N GLY A 438 11.95 -5.14 -1.60
CA GLY A 438 11.53 -3.76 -1.81
C GLY A 438 10.84 -3.50 -3.16
N VAL A 439 10.28 -4.53 -3.81
CA VAL A 439 9.57 -4.40 -5.10
C VAL A 439 8.10 -4.81 -5.00
N SER A 440 7.19 -3.86 -5.17
CA SER A 440 5.74 -4.04 -5.05
C SER A 440 5.07 -4.29 -6.41
N VAL A 441 4.70 -5.55 -6.67
CA VAL A 441 3.88 -5.92 -7.84
C VAL A 441 2.50 -5.24 -7.79
N ASP A 442 1.94 -5.05 -6.59
CA ASP A 442 0.65 -4.39 -6.39
C ASP A 442 0.68 -2.90 -6.74
N ALA A 443 1.74 -2.18 -6.36
CA ALA A 443 1.93 -0.79 -6.77
C ALA A 443 2.07 -0.70 -8.29
N GLY A 444 2.74 -1.66 -8.92
CA GLY A 444 2.80 -1.79 -10.38
C GLY A 444 1.42 -1.98 -11.01
N ASN A 445 0.61 -2.89 -10.48
CA ASN A 445 -0.76 -3.12 -10.98
C ASN A 445 -1.67 -1.89 -10.79
N ALA A 446 -1.58 -1.22 -9.64
CA ALA A 446 -2.34 0.00 -9.37
C ALA A 446 -1.96 1.13 -10.34
N LEU A 447 -0.66 1.29 -10.64
CA LEU A 447 -0.19 2.22 -11.66
C LEU A 447 -0.78 1.88 -13.03
N VAL A 448 -0.73 0.61 -13.44
CA VAL A 448 -1.29 0.15 -14.73
C VAL A 448 -2.77 0.56 -14.87
N GLU A 449 -3.59 0.33 -13.84
CA GLU A 449 -5.00 0.76 -13.87
C GLU A 449 -5.16 2.29 -13.96
N ALA A 450 -4.32 3.05 -13.26
CA ALA A 450 -4.36 4.51 -13.26
C ALA A 450 -3.99 5.12 -14.62
N ILE A 451 -3.04 4.52 -15.36
CA ILE A 451 -2.52 5.08 -16.62
C ILE A 451 -3.29 4.60 -17.86
N LYS A 452 -4.10 3.54 -17.78
CA LYS A 452 -4.92 3.03 -18.91
C LYS A 452 -5.69 4.12 -19.67
N PRO A 453 -6.40 5.06 -19.01
CA PRO A 453 -7.11 6.14 -19.70
C PRO A 453 -6.17 7.10 -20.46
N LEU A 454 -5.00 7.38 -19.89
CA LEU A 454 -3.99 8.27 -20.46
C LEU A 454 -3.40 7.66 -21.73
N VAL A 455 -3.05 6.37 -21.67
CA VAL A 455 -2.53 5.63 -22.83
C VAL A 455 -3.57 5.56 -23.94
N ARG A 456 -4.83 5.26 -23.61
CA ARG A 456 -5.93 5.22 -24.59
C ARG A 456 -6.12 6.54 -25.34
N ALA A 457 -5.81 7.68 -24.72
CA ALA A 457 -5.91 9.00 -25.35
C ALA A 457 -4.89 9.21 -26.48
N THR A 458 -3.85 8.36 -26.58
CA THR A 458 -2.82 8.43 -27.63
C THR A 458 -3.15 7.60 -28.87
N LYS A 459 -4.35 7.03 -28.95
CA LYS A 459 -4.79 6.15 -30.04
C LYS A 459 -4.60 6.79 -31.42
N ARG A 460 -4.01 6.02 -32.35
CA ARG A 460 -3.91 6.37 -33.78
C ARG A 460 -4.09 5.16 -34.68
N SER A 461 -4.16 5.40 -35.99
CA SER A 461 -4.17 4.31 -36.97
C SER A 461 -2.92 3.44 -36.81
N GLY A 462 -3.13 2.13 -36.72
CA GLY A 462 -2.06 1.15 -36.50
C GLY A 462 -1.86 0.72 -35.05
N ALA A 463 -2.47 1.38 -34.05
CA ALA A 463 -2.31 1.02 -32.63
C ALA A 463 -3.65 0.89 -31.91
N ASP A 464 -3.84 -0.20 -31.16
CA ASP A 464 -5.01 -0.45 -30.32
C ASP A 464 -4.92 0.23 -28.94
N VAL A 465 -3.71 0.61 -28.52
CA VAL A 465 -3.36 1.30 -27.26
C VAL A 465 -3.91 0.57 -26.01
N GLU A 466 -3.80 -0.75 -26.03
CA GLU A 466 -4.00 -1.61 -24.86
C GLU A 466 -2.68 -1.88 -24.14
N ILE A 467 -2.66 -1.74 -22.82
CA ILE A 467 -1.49 -1.98 -21.96
C ILE A 467 -1.80 -3.02 -20.88
N GLY A 468 -0.75 -3.63 -20.33
CA GLY A 468 -0.84 -4.75 -19.39
C GLY A 468 -0.59 -6.13 -20.03
N GLY A 469 -0.29 -6.18 -21.33
CA GLY A 469 0.22 -7.37 -22.02
C GLY A 469 1.75 -7.38 -22.12
N PHE A 470 2.32 -8.45 -22.69
CA PHE A 470 3.78 -8.64 -22.81
C PHE A 470 4.48 -7.72 -23.82
N GLY A 471 3.73 -7.05 -24.70
CA GLY A 471 4.29 -6.13 -25.69
C GLY A 471 3.21 -5.41 -26.49
N GLY A 472 3.52 -4.19 -26.93
CA GLY A 472 2.68 -3.41 -27.82
C GLY A 472 2.78 -3.89 -29.27
N VAL A 473 1.65 -3.86 -29.99
CA VAL A 473 1.58 -4.23 -31.41
C VAL A 473 1.25 -3.00 -32.25
N PHE A 474 1.89 -2.89 -33.42
CA PHE A 474 1.62 -1.82 -34.37
C PHE A 474 1.42 -2.36 -35.80
N ASP A 475 0.26 -2.08 -36.41
CA ASP A 475 -0.04 -2.43 -37.80
C ASP A 475 0.47 -1.34 -38.76
N LEU A 476 1.65 -1.58 -39.35
CA LEU A 476 2.21 -0.70 -40.36
C LEU A 476 1.34 -0.59 -41.62
N LYS A 477 0.57 -1.62 -41.97
CA LYS A 477 -0.28 -1.57 -43.17
C LYS A 477 -1.37 -0.51 -43.04
N ALA A 478 -1.86 -0.27 -41.82
CA ALA A 478 -2.89 0.72 -41.53
C ALA A 478 -2.42 2.19 -41.67
N THR A 479 -1.12 2.43 -41.81
CA THR A 479 -0.54 3.78 -41.94
C THR A 479 -0.56 4.32 -43.37
N GLY A 480 -0.63 3.44 -44.38
CA GLY A 480 -0.63 3.82 -45.80
C GLY A 480 0.74 4.02 -46.45
N TYR A 481 1.85 3.75 -45.76
CA TYR A 481 3.19 3.74 -46.37
C TYR A 481 3.31 2.69 -47.49
N LYS A 482 4.13 2.99 -48.50
CA LYS A 482 4.35 2.14 -49.67
C LYS A 482 5.65 1.34 -49.62
N ASP A 483 6.78 1.99 -49.34
CA ASP A 483 8.09 1.37 -49.12
C ASP A 483 8.74 1.96 -47.85
N PRO A 484 8.13 1.68 -46.66
CA PRO A 484 8.61 2.25 -45.41
C PRO A 484 9.94 1.64 -44.97
N VAL A 485 10.77 2.47 -44.38
CA VAL A 485 11.91 2.10 -43.53
C VAL A 485 11.61 2.55 -42.11
N LEU A 486 11.82 1.66 -41.14
CA LEU A 486 11.66 1.99 -39.73
C LEU A 486 12.91 2.69 -39.20
N VAL A 487 12.69 3.74 -38.42
CA VAL A 487 13.71 4.46 -37.67
C VAL A 487 13.37 4.33 -36.20
N SER A 488 14.30 3.80 -35.41
CA SER A 488 14.16 3.70 -33.97
C SER A 488 15.19 4.56 -33.26
N GLY A 489 14.81 5.09 -32.10
CA GLY A 489 15.65 5.94 -31.28
C GLY A 489 15.36 5.73 -29.81
N THR A 490 16.38 5.90 -28.98
CA THR A 490 16.30 5.83 -27.52
C THR A 490 16.95 7.06 -26.94
N ASP A 491 16.27 7.71 -25.99
CA ASP A 491 16.85 8.81 -25.22
C ASP A 491 16.24 8.88 -23.82
N GLY A 492 16.82 9.70 -22.95
CA GLY A 492 16.34 9.98 -21.61
C GLY A 492 16.12 11.47 -21.37
N VAL A 493 15.65 11.81 -20.16
CA VAL A 493 15.49 13.22 -19.74
C VAL A 493 16.76 13.78 -19.09
N GLY A 494 17.63 12.90 -18.56
CA GLY A 494 18.87 13.30 -17.91
C GLY A 494 18.64 14.09 -16.61
N THR A 495 19.56 14.99 -16.28
CA THR A 495 19.59 15.63 -14.94
C THR A 495 18.49 16.68 -14.71
N LYS A 496 17.64 16.95 -15.70
CA LYS A 496 16.40 17.72 -15.52
C LYS A 496 15.43 17.00 -14.57
N LEU A 497 15.47 15.66 -14.50
CA LEU A 497 14.70 14.87 -13.53
C LEU A 497 14.95 15.31 -12.09
N ARG A 498 16.20 15.63 -11.73
CA ARG A 498 16.51 16.06 -10.37
C ARG A 498 15.86 17.41 -10.03
N LEU A 499 15.69 18.31 -11.00
CA LEU A 499 14.93 19.54 -10.80
C LEU A 499 13.44 19.25 -10.58
N ALA A 500 12.86 18.33 -11.36
CA ALA A 500 11.47 17.90 -11.19
C ALA A 500 11.22 17.33 -9.78
N VAL A 501 12.12 16.46 -9.31
CA VAL A 501 12.10 15.92 -7.94
C VAL A 501 12.28 17.01 -6.88
N ASP A 502 13.23 17.93 -7.06
CA ASP A 502 13.50 19.01 -6.09
C ASP A 502 12.30 19.98 -5.94
N VAL A 503 11.51 20.17 -7.00
CA VAL A 503 10.38 21.12 -7.04
C VAL A 503 9.03 20.43 -6.82
N GLY A 504 8.96 19.09 -6.93
CA GLY A 504 7.71 18.32 -6.81
C GLY A 504 6.76 18.49 -8.00
N ILE A 505 7.31 18.67 -9.21
CA ILE A 505 6.54 18.83 -10.45
C ILE A 505 7.02 17.78 -11.46
N HIS A 506 6.18 16.78 -11.73
CA HIS A 506 6.56 15.58 -12.47
C HIS A 506 5.84 15.44 -13.83
N ASP A 507 4.78 16.19 -14.06
CA ASP A 507 3.91 16.11 -15.24
C ASP A 507 4.57 16.63 -16.53
N THR A 508 5.64 17.41 -16.43
CA THR A 508 6.33 17.97 -17.61
C THR A 508 7.45 17.11 -18.16
N VAL A 509 8.13 16.32 -17.32
CA VAL A 509 9.31 15.56 -17.75
C VAL A 509 8.98 14.36 -18.65
N GLY A 510 7.73 13.88 -18.62
CA GLY A 510 7.26 12.91 -19.58
C GLY A 510 7.19 13.47 -21.02
N ILE A 511 6.84 14.75 -21.17
CA ILE A 511 6.83 15.43 -22.49
C ILE A 511 8.27 15.58 -22.98
N ASP A 512 9.19 15.96 -22.09
CA ASP A 512 10.62 16.03 -22.38
C ASP A 512 11.15 14.68 -22.91
N LEU A 513 10.77 13.57 -22.27
CA LEU A 513 11.19 12.23 -22.67
C LEU A 513 10.78 11.92 -24.11
N VAL A 514 9.51 12.16 -24.45
CA VAL A 514 9.00 11.96 -25.81
C VAL A 514 9.70 12.88 -26.80
N ALA A 515 9.83 14.17 -26.46
CA ALA A 515 10.42 15.18 -27.34
C ALA A 515 11.86 14.84 -27.73
N MET A 516 12.66 14.38 -26.76
CA MET A 516 14.05 13.98 -27.01
C MET A 516 14.14 12.86 -28.04
N SER A 517 13.33 11.81 -27.91
CA SER A 517 13.37 10.70 -28.87
C SER A 517 12.71 11.04 -30.21
N VAL A 518 11.51 11.62 -30.24
CA VAL A 518 10.75 11.79 -31.49
C VAL A 518 11.37 12.85 -32.41
N ASN A 519 12.00 13.89 -31.84
CA ASN A 519 12.71 14.87 -32.65
C ASN A 519 13.96 14.24 -33.31
N ASP A 520 14.59 13.25 -32.67
CA ASP A 520 15.73 12.52 -33.26
C ASP A 520 15.28 11.56 -34.38
N LEU A 521 14.06 11.01 -34.30
CA LEU A 521 13.44 10.31 -35.43
C LEU A 521 13.15 11.28 -36.59
N LEU A 522 12.60 12.44 -36.26
CA LEU A 522 12.27 13.47 -37.24
C LEU A 522 13.51 13.88 -38.04
N VAL A 523 14.70 13.98 -37.44
CA VAL A 523 15.90 14.38 -38.21
C VAL A 523 16.31 13.37 -39.29
N GLN A 524 15.86 12.11 -39.19
CA GLN A 524 16.01 11.07 -40.22
C GLN A 524 14.88 11.12 -41.27
N GLY A 525 13.92 12.03 -41.11
CA GLY A 525 12.72 12.16 -41.94
C GLY A 525 11.55 11.28 -41.48
N ALA A 526 11.63 10.64 -40.31
CA ALA A 526 10.61 9.70 -39.87
C ALA A 526 9.42 10.37 -39.16
N GLU A 527 8.22 9.93 -39.50
CA GLU A 527 7.02 10.16 -38.70
C GLU A 527 7.04 9.21 -37.49
N PRO A 528 6.92 9.73 -36.25
CA PRO A 528 6.78 8.88 -35.07
C PRO A 528 5.48 8.07 -35.12
N LEU A 529 5.57 6.75 -34.98
CA LEU A 529 4.43 5.84 -35.01
C LEU A 529 4.01 5.45 -33.59
N TYR A 530 4.96 4.96 -32.81
CA TYR A 530 4.69 4.55 -31.45
C TYR A 530 5.87 4.81 -30.52
N PHE A 531 5.57 4.81 -29.22
CA PHE A 531 6.48 5.08 -28.13
C PHE A 531 6.35 4.01 -27.05
N LEU A 532 7.47 3.67 -26.44
CA LEU A 532 7.56 2.87 -25.23
C LEU A 532 8.37 3.63 -24.18
N ASP A 533 8.01 3.52 -22.92
CA ASP A 533 8.75 4.12 -21.82
C ASP A 533 9.33 3.09 -20.86
N TYR A 534 10.39 3.48 -20.17
CA TYR A 534 10.98 2.75 -19.05
C TYR A 534 11.09 3.71 -17.87
N TYR A 535 10.41 3.37 -16.78
CA TYR A 535 10.40 4.11 -15.52
C TYR A 535 11.13 3.29 -14.46
N GLY A 536 12.36 3.70 -14.11
CA GLY A 536 13.14 3.10 -13.02
C GLY A 536 13.01 3.92 -11.75
N CYS A 537 12.79 3.30 -10.59
CA CYS A 537 12.71 4.04 -9.31
C CYS A 537 13.22 3.23 -8.12
N SER A 538 13.56 3.90 -7.01
CA SER A 538 13.97 3.22 -5.78
C SER A 538 12.78 2.54 -5.09
N LYS A 539 11.67 3.27 -4.99
CA LYS A 539 10.38 2.83 -4.49
C LYS A 539 9.29 3.41 -5.38
N LEU A 540 8.30 2.59 -5.74
CA LEU A 540 7.23 3.05 -6.62
C LEU A 540 6.21 3.91 -5.86
N GLU A 541 6.18 5.20 -6.16
CA GLU A 541 5.14 6.14 -5.74
C GLU A 541 4.15 6.34 -6.88
N VAL A 542 2.97 5.70 -6.76
CA VAL A 542 1.97 5.60 -7.84
C VAL A 542 1.53 6.98 -8.36
N ASP A 543 1.33 7.97 -7.48
CA ASP A 543 0.90 9.31 -7.89
C ASP A 543 1.97 10.04 -8.71
N VAL A 544 3.24 9.93 -8.32
CA VAL A 544 4.39 10.53 -9.05
C VAL A 544 4.55 9.87 -10.41
N ALA A 545 4.56 8.53 -10.45
CA ALA A 545 4.66 7.78 -11.70
C ALA A 545 3.49 8.09 -12.64
N THR A 546 2.26 8.22 -12.11
CA THR A 546 1.08 8.60 -12.90
C THR A 546 1.22 9.99 -13.52
N GLN A 547 1.76 10.98 -12.78
CA GLN A 547 2.03 12.32 -13.33
C GLN A 547 3.05 12.25 -14.46
N VAL A 548 4.15 11.50 -14.29
CA VAL A 548 5.17 11.32 -15.33
C VAL A 548 4.56 10.69 -16.59
N VAL A 549 3.81 9.60 -16.46
CA VAL A 549 3.16 8.91 -17.58
C VAL A 549 2.10 9.79 -18.24
N SER A 550 1.39 10.63 -17.47
CA SER A 550 0.51 11.65 -18.04
C SER A 550 1.25 12.62 -18.95
N GLY A 551 2.46 13.03 -18.56
CA GLY A 551 3.35 13.83 -19.42
C GLY A 551 3.77 13.08 -20.68
N ILE A 552 4.10 11.79 -20.58
CA ILE A 552 4.48 10.95 -21.73
C ILE A 552 3.30 10.84 -22.70
N ALA A 553 2.10 10.56 -22.21
CA ALA A 553 0.89 10.48 -23.02
C ALA A 553 0.60 11.81 -23.74
N GLU A 554 0.75 12.94 -23.06
CA GLU A 554 0.61 14.27 -23.66
C GLU A 554 1.68 14.53 -24.73
N GLY A 555 2.94 14.16 -24.47
CA GLY A 555 4.02 14.23 -25.47
C GLY A 555 3.71 13.39 -26.71
N CYS A 556 3.22 12.16 -26.52
CA CYS A 556 2.82 11.27 -27.62
C CYS A 556 1.70 11.89 -28.46
N ARG A 557 0.71 12.51 -27.80
CA ARG A 557 -0.39 13.22 -28.47
C ARG A 557 0.10 14.41 -29.29
N GLN A 558 1.05 15.18 -28.78
CA GLN A 558 1.67 16.29 -29.53
C GLN A 558 2.49 15.81 -30.73
N ALA A 559 3.21 14.69 -30.56
CA ALA A 559 4.00 14.07 -31.62
C ALA A 559 3.14 13.30 -32.66
N GLY A 560 1.90 12.98 -32.31
CA GLY A 560 1.01 12.17 -33.12
C GLY A 560 1.36 10.67 -33.12
N CYS A 561 2.06 10.16 -32.10
CA CYS A 561 2.35 8.74 -31.95
C CYS A 561 1.51 8.09 -30.84
N ALA A 562 1.41 6.75 -30.87
CA ALA A 562 0.75 5.98 -29.80
C ALA A 562 1.74 5.59 -28.71
N LEU A 563 1.36 5.76 -27.45
CA LEU A 563 2.00 5.08 -26.33
C LEU A 563 1.46 3.65 -26.31
N ILE A 564 2.30 2.65 -26.59
CA ILE A 564 1.83 1.25 -26.77
C ILE A 564 2.33 0.28 -25.70
N GLY A 565 3.02 0.79 -24.70
CA GLY A 565 3.56 -0.02 -23.62
C GLY A 565 4.74 0.66 -22.95
N GLY A 566 5.25 0.02 -21.92
CA GLY A 566 6.39 0.49 -21.17
C GLY A 566 6.69 -0.47 -20.02
N GLU A 567 7.75 -0.20 -19.29
CA GLU A 567 8.19 -0.98 -18.15
C GLU A 567 8.34 -0.08 -16.93
N THR A 568 7.79 -0.49 -15.79
CA THR A 568 8.01 0.18 -14.50
C THR A 568 8.80 -0.74 -13.59
N ALA A 569 10.05 -0.36 -13.32
CA ALA A 569 10.99 -1.16 -12.55
C ALA A 569 11.30 -0.49 -11.20
N GLU A 570 10.87 -1.13 -10.12
CA GLU A 570 11.28 -0.78 -8.76
C GLU A 570 12.61 -1.50 -8.46
N MET A 571 13.65 -0.73 -8.17
CA MET A 571 15.03 -1.19 -7.99
C MET A 571 15.62 -0.62 -6.69
N PRO A 572 15.13 -1.09 -5.53
CA PRO A 572 15.60 -0.66 -4.22
C PRO A 572 17.11 -0.93 -4.07
N GLY A 573 17.83 0.07 -3.56
CA GLY A 573 19.29 0.01 -3.42
C GLY A 573 20.09 0.39 -4.68
N MET A 574 19.45 0.51 -5.85
CA MET A 574 20.08 1.07 -7.06
C MET A 574 19.88 2.59 -7.16
N TYR A 575 18.68 3.07 -6.79
CA TYR A 575 18.33 4.49 -6.72
C TYR A 575 18.16 4.94 -5.27
N LEU A 576 18.39 6.24 -4.98
CA LEU A 576 18.10 6.80 -3.66
C LEU A 576 16.58 6.95 -3.46
N PRO A 577 16.08 6.96 -2.21
CA PRO A 577 14.66 7.20 -1.95
C PRO A 577 14.16 8.49 -2.60
N GLY A 578 13.05 8.41 -3.33
CA GLY A 578 12.45 9.52 -4.08
C GLY A 578 13.06 9.78 -5.46
N ASP A 579 14.16 9.11 -5.84
CA ASP A 579 14.70 9.21 -7.20
C ASP A 579 13.96 8.27 -8.16
N TYR A 580 13.77 8.76 -9.37
CA TYR A 580 13.37 7.98 -10.54
C TYR A 580 14.17 8.40 -11.77
N ASP A 581 14.27 7.49 -12.74
CA ASP A 581 14.95 7.66 -14.01
C ASP A 581 14.06 7.22 -15.16
N LEU A 582 14.22 7.86 -16.31
CA LEU A 582 13.35 7.69 -17.47
C LEU A 582 14.17 7.40 -18.72
N ALA A 583 13.79 6.35 -19.45
CA ALA A 583 14.23 6.09 -20.81
C ALA A 583 13.02 5.92 -21.73
N GLY A 584 13.14 6.43 -22.95
CA GLY A 584 12.08 6.46 -23.94
C GLY A 584 12.56 5.80 -25.22
N PHE A 585 11.67 5.05 -25.87
CA PHE A 585 11.96 4.32 -27.10
C PHE A 585 10.92 4.70 -28.13
N ALA A 586 11.33 5.46 -29.13
CA ALA A 586 10.46 5.87 -30.20
C ALA A 586 10.74 5.04 -31.45
N VAL A 587 9.68 4.63 -32.14
CA VAL A 587 9.78 4.03 -33.48
C VAL A 587 8.93 4.84 -34.44
N GLY A 588 9.53 5.22 -35.55
CA GLY A 588 8.90 5.93 -36.63
C GLY A 588 9.11 5.24 -37.98
N ALA A 589 8.45 5.76 -39.00
CA ALA A 589 8.59 5.29 -40.36
C ALA A 589 8.81 6.45 -41.33
N VAL A 590 9.57 6.19 -42.38
CA VAL A 590 9.83 7.11 -43.47
C VAL A 590 9.80 6.35 -44.79
N GLU A 591 9.29 6.96 -45.85
CA GLU A 591 9.43 6.38 -47.19
C GLU A 591 10.92 6.36 -47.56
N ARG A 592 11.42 5.25 -48.11
CA ARG A 592 12.86 5.06 -48.39
C ARG A 592 13.49 6.23 -49.15
N ASN A 593 12.76 6.85 -50.07
CA ASN A 593 13.23 7.96 -50.90
C ASN A 593 13.24 9.33 -50.18
N LEU A 594 12.71 9.41 -48.95
CA LEU A 594 12.64 10.63 -48.14
C LEU A 594 13.55 10.58 -46.90
N ILE A 595 14.36 9.51 -46.75
CA ILE A 595 15.34 9.39 -45.65
C ILE A 595 16.31 10.58 -45.71
N LEU A 596 16.55 11.16 -44.53
CA LEU A 596 17.52 12.23 -44.31
C LEU A 596 18.73 11.72 -43.50
N PRO A 597 19.91 12.34 -43.61
CA PRO A 597 20.25 13.38 -44.59
C PRO A 597 20.30 12.85 -46.03
N ARG A 598 20.01 13.73 -46.98
CA ARG A 598 20.22 13.46 -48.40
C ARG A 598 21.69 13.63 -48.77
N ASN A 599 22.11 12.92 -49.81
CA ASN A 599 23.49 12.96 -50.30
C ASN A 599 23.83 14.22 -51.14
N ASP A 600 22.87 15.14 -51.32
CA ASP A 600 23.00 16.36 -52.11
C ASP A 600 23.08 17.65 -51.26
N ILE A 601 23.48 17.51 -49.98
CA ILE A 601 23.93 18.64 -49.16
C ILE A 601 25.22 19.20 -49.75
N ALA A 602 25.26 20.52 -49.99
CA ALA A 602 26.37 21.21 -50.60
C ALA A 602 26.63 22.58 -49.95
N ALA A 603 27.84 23.10 -50.14
CA ALA A 603 28.16 24.47 -49.72
C ALA A 603 27.21 25.48 -50.40
N GLY A 604 26.74 26.45 -49.63
CA GLY A 604 25.71 27.42 -50.03
C GLY A 604 24.28 27.00 -49.68
N ASP A 605 24.03 25.76 -49.25
CA ASP A 605 22.73 25.39 -48.68
C ASP A 605 22.44 26.22 -47.43
N VAL A 606 21.18 26.62 -47.28
CA VAL A 606 20.74 27.54 -46.23
C VAL A 606 20.39 26.77 -44.96
N ILE A 607 20.80 27.32 -43.82
CA ILE A 607 20.50 26.80 -42.49
C ILE A 607 19.40 27.65 -41.86
N LEU A 608 18.27 27.01 -41.58
CA LEU A 608 17.15 27.60 -40.86
C LEU A 608 17.11 27.05 -39.43
N GLY A 609 16.92 27.91 -38.43
CA GLY A 609 16.75 27.54 -37.03
C GLY A 609 15.32 27.75 -36.57
N LEU A 610 14.73 26.74 -35.92
CA LEU A 610 13.42 26.82 -35.29
C LEU A 610 13.57 27.11 -33.79
N SER A 611 12.74 28.04 -33.29
CA SER A 611 12.81 28.48 -31.89
C SER A 611 12.47 27.37 -30.90
N SER A 612 13.24 27.25 -29.82
CA SER A 612 12.90 26.39 -28.68
C SER A 612 11.89 27.03 -27.72
N SER A 613 11.22 26.20 -26.92
CA SER A 613 10.38 26.64 -25.78
C SER A 613 11.22 27.10 -24.59
N GLY A 614 12.35 26.43 -24.35
CA GLY A 614 13.27 26.70 -23.25
C GLY A 614 14.58 25.95 -23.43
N VAL A 615 15.19 25.56 -22.31
CA VAL A 615 16.35 24.66 -22.29
C VAL A 615 15.85 23.24 -22.57
N HIS A 616 16.41 22.59 -23.59
CA HIS A 616 16.14 21.18 -23.83
C HIS A 616 16.67 20.32 -22.66
N SER A 617 16.24 19.06 -22.54
CA SER A 617 16.57 18.17 -21.41
C SER A 617 18.07 18.08 -21.04
N ASN A 618 18.96 18.29 -22.03
CA ASN A 618 20.41 18.29 -21.83
C ASN A 618 20.95 19.63 -21.27
N GLY A 619 22.01 19.54 -20.46
CA GLY A 619 22.67 20.72 -19.86
C GLY A 619 22.15 21.13 -18.48
N PHE A 620 21.16 20.41 -17.93
CA PHE A 620 20.56 20.75 -16.64
C PHE A 620 21.50 20.63 -15.43
N SER A 621 22.60 19.88 -15.55
CA SER A 621 23.66 19.89 -14.53
C SER A 621 24.27 21.28 -14.36
N LEU A 622 24.49 22.00 -15.47
CA LEU A 622 24.97 23.39 -15.43
C LEU A 622 23.86 24.34 -15.01
N VAL A 623 22.62 24.17 -15.49
CA VAL A 623 21.46 24.98 -15.06
C VAL A 623 21.30 24.98 -13.54
N ARG A 624 21.29 23.79 -12.91
CA ARG A 624 21.18 23.64 -11.46
C ARG A 624 22.35 24.29 -10.74
N LYS A 625 23.57 24.15 -11.28
CA LYS A 625 24.77 24.81 -10.73
C LYS A 625 24.67 26.33 -10.80
N VAL A 626 24.15 26.88 -11.90
CA VAL A 626 23.93 28.32 -12.05
C VAL A 626 22.93 28.82 -11.02
N VAL A 627 21.78 28.15 -10.83
CA VAL A 627 20.81 28.53 -9.79
C VAL A 627 21.49 28.55 -8.42
N GLN A 628 22.26 27.50 -8.08
CA GLN A 628 22.98 27.42 -6.80
C GLN A 628 23.91 28.62 -6.54
N VAL A 629 24.59 29.15 -7.56
CA VAL A 629 25.55 30.28 -7.41
C VAL A 629 24.93 31.65 -7.70
N SER A 630 23.70 31.69 -8.23
CA SER A 630 23.02 32.92 -8.65
C SER A 630 22.44 33.74 -7.51
N GLY A 631 22.24 33.13 -6.33
CA GLY A 631 21.49 33.70 -5.21
C GLY A 631 19.97 33.47 -5.29
N PHE A 632 19.46 32.86 -6.37
CA PHE A 632 18.07 32.45 -6.50
C PHE A 632 17.85 31.03 -5.98
N THR A 633 16.62 30.75 -5.58
CA THR A 633 16.11 29.39 -5.28
C THR A 633 15.03 29.02 -6.28
N TYR A 634 14.66 27.74 -6.37
CA TYR A 634 13.54 27.33 -7.24
C TYR A 634 12.21 27.95 -6.85
N GLU A 635 12.08 28.37 -5.59
CA GLU A 635 10.91 29.07 -5.04
C GLU A 635 10.89 30.58 -5.34
N SER A 636 12.00 31.13 -5.84
CA SER A 636 12.08 32.55 -6.17
C SER A 636 11.15 32.89 -7.36
N PRO A 637 10.57 34.10 -7.42
CA PRO A 637 9.89 34.58 -8.62
C PRO A 637 10.83 34.51 -9.82
N CYS A 638 10.34 34.02 -10.96
CA CYS A 638 11.13 33.88 -12.16
C CYS A 638 11.53 35.27 -12.71
N PRO A 639 12.82 35.58 -12.92
CA PRO A 639 13.28 36.92 -13.31
C PRO A 639 12.72 37.44 -14.64
N TRP A 640 12.28 36.55 -15.51
CA TRP A 640 11.70 36.89 -16.82
C TRP A 640 10.19 36.63 -16.93
N ASN A 641 9.59 36.05 -15.89
CA ASN A 641 8.14 35.90 -15.77
C ASN A 641 7.75 35.86 -14.28
N PRO A 642 7.57 37.02 -13.62
CA PRO A 642 7.33 37.08 -12.17
C PRO A 642 6.06 36.35 -11.69
N GLU A 643 5.14 35.99 -12.59
CA GLU A 643 3.90 35.28 -12.26
C GLU A 643 4.12 33.79 -11.93
N VAL A 644 5.29 33.25 -12.25
CA VAL A 644 5.66 31.85 -11.97
C VAL A 644 6.95 31.76 -11.16
N LYS A 645 7.10 30.66 -10.43
CA LYS A 645 8.36 30.33 -9.73
C LYS A 645 9.45 29.92 -10.72
N LEU A 646 10.71 30.19 -10.37
CA LEU A 646 11.88 29.86 -11.19
C LEU A 646 11.94 28.36 -11.50
N GLY A 647 11.65 27.49 -10.52
CA GLY A 647 11.61 26.04 -10.71
C GLY A 647 10.64 25.61 -11.81
N ARG A 648 9.41 26.14 -11.78
CA ARG A 648 8.39 25.87 -12.82
C ARG A 648 8.82 26.35 -14.20
N ALA A 649 9.40 27.55 -14.29
CA ALA A 649 9.85 28.13 -15.55
C ALA A 649 11.02 27.35 -16.19
N LEU A 650 11.90 26.79 -15.36
CA LEU A 650 13.00 25.92 -15.82
C LEU A 650 12.50 24.52 -16.25
N LEU A 651 11.33 24.10 -15.77
CA LEU A 651 10.66 22.86 -16.17
C LEU A 651 9.75 23.03 -17.40
N GLU A 652 9.89 24.12 -18.16
CA GLU A 652 9.27 24.24 -19.48
C GLU A 652 9.68 23.04 -20.36
N PRO A 653 8.74 22.26 -20.90
CA PRO A 653 9.06 21.07 -21.69
C PRO A 653 9.84 21.39 -22.96
N THR A 654 10.71 20.46 -23.36
CA THR A 654 11.35 20.44 -24.68
C THR A 654 10.28 20.40 -25.76
N ARG A 655 10.42 21.27 -26.77
CA ARG A 655 9.43 21.41 -27.82
C ARG A 655 9.45 20.21 -28.77
N ILE A 656 8.26 19.75 -29.16
CA ILE A 656 8.05 18.71 -30.17
C ILE A 656 7.77 19.39 -31.52
N TYR A 657 8.60 19.10 -32.55
CA TYR A 657 8.54 19.80 -33.84
C TYR A 657 7.78 19.05 -34.95
N ILE A 658 7.30 17.83 -34.65
CA ILE A 658 6.76 16.88 -35.64
C ILE A 658 5.70 17.51 -36.54
N SER A 659 4.63 18.06 -35.96
CA SER A 659 3.48 18.58 -36.72
C SER A 659 3.84 19.76 -37.63
N GLN A 660 4.83 20.59 -37.24
CA GLN A 660 5.28 21.74 -38.01
C GLN A 660 6.22 21.34 -39.15
N VAL A 661 7.06 20.33 -38.97
CA VAL A 661 8.19 20.03 -39.87
C VAL A 661 7.95 18.82 -40.76
N LEU A 662 7.25 17.79 -40.28
CA LEU A 662 6.99 16.56 -41.04
C LEU A 662 6.33 16.80 -42.43
N PRO A 663 5.40 17.77 -42.60
CA PRO A 663 4.86 18.09 -43.92
C PRO A 663 5.92 18.52 -44.95
N LEU A 664 7.03 19.13 -44.51
CA LEU A 664 8.15 19.51 -45.38
C LEU A 664 8.96 18.29 -45.83
N VAL A 665 9.12 17.31 -44.95
CA VAL A 665 9.77 16.03 -45.27
C VAL A 665 8.96 15.30 -46.33
N HIS A 666 7.65 15.19 -46.15
CA HIS A 666 6.75 14.56 -47.13
C HIS A 666 6.75 15.28 -48.48
N ALA A 667 7.00 16.60 -48.50
CA ALA A 667 7.15 17.38 -49.71
C ALA A 667 8.55 17.28 -50.36
N GLY A 668 9.52 16.63 -49.70
CA GLY A 668 10.89 16.47 -50.21
C GLY A 668 11.72 17.76 -50.20
N LEU A 669 11.33 18.76 -49.40
CA LEU A 669 11.93 20.11 -49.38
C LEU A 669 13.16 20.23 -48.48
N LEU A 670 13.46 19.22 -47.67
CA LEU A 670 14.57 19.25 -46.71
C LEU A 670 15.71 18.37 -47.21
N LYS A 671 16.95 18.84 -47.02
CA LYS A 671 18.17 18.09 -47.30
C LYS A 671 18.76 17.42 -46.06
N GLY A 672 18.56 18.01 -44.90
CA GLY A 672 19.00 17.47 -43.62
C GLY A 672 18.43 18.25 -42.45
N MET A 673 18.50 17.69 -41.26
CA MET A 673 18.10 18.33 -40.02
C MET A 673 19.04 17.99 -38.86
N SER A 674 19.05 18.83 -37.83
CA SER A 674 19.79 18.58 -36.60
C SER A 674 18.98 19.05 -35.39
N HIS A 675 18.71 18.13 -34.46
CA HIS A 675 18.08 18.42 -33.19
C HIS A 675 19.16 18.95 -32.24
N ILE A 676 18.99 20.18 -31.76
CA ILE A 676 20.02 20.86 -30.97
C ILE A 676 19.80 20.52 -29.50
N THR A 677 20.66 19.65 -28.96
CA THR A 677 20.57 19.16 -27.58
C THR A 677 21.91 19.35 -26.85
N GLY A 678 22.46 18.31 -26.22
CA GLY A 678 23.77 18.34 -25.59
C GLY A 678 24.86 18.48 -26.64
N GLY A 679 25.89 19.29 -26.37
CA GLY A 679 26.90 19.64 -27.39
C GLY A 679 26.47 20.79 -28.32
N GLY A 680 25.26 21.34 -28.12
CA GLY A 680 24.81 22.61 -28.71
C GLY A 680 24.93 22.64 -30.22
N PHE A 681 25.26 23.78 -30.80
CA PHE A 681 25.42 23.91 -32.26
C PHE A 681 26.66 23.18 -32.76
N THR A 682 27.75 23.26 -32.00
CA THR A 682 29.09 22.84 -32.42
C THR A 682 29.26 21.33 -32.56
N GLU A 683 28.49 20.54 -31.81
CA GLU A 683 28.59 19.07 -31.84
C GLU A 683 27.38 18.39 -32.50
N ASN A 684 26.21 19.07 -32.61
CA ASN A 684 25.02 18.48 -33.23
C ASN A 684 24.94 18.73 -34.74
N ILE A 685 25.17 19.96 -35.23
CA ILE A 685 25.06 20.26 -36.67
C ILE A 685 26.04 19.42 -37.51
N PRO A 686 27.30 19.16 -37.10
CA PRO A 686 28.21 18.34 -37.90
C PRO A 686 27.73 16.91 -38.14
N ARG A 687 26.82 16.39 -37.30
CA ARG A 687 26.33 14.99 -37.42
C ARG A 687 25.50 14.76 -38.67
N VAL A 688 24.90 15.81 -39.23
CA VAL A 688 24.08 15.74 -40.45
C VAL A 688 24.87 16.10 -41.71
N LEU A 689 26.05 16.72 -41.56
CA LEU A 689 26.84 17.19 -42.69
C LEU A 689 27.80 16.10 -43.22
N PRO A 690 28.03 16.03 -44.54
CA PRO A 690 29.14 15.26 -45.10
C PRO A 690 30.49 15.65 -44.48
N LYS A 691 31.40 14.68 -44.31
CA LYS A 691 32.69 14.87 -43.59
C LYS A 691 33.57 16.02 -44.10
N ASN A 692 33.42 16.40 -45.37
CA ASN A 692 34.19 17.46 -46.02
C ASN A 692 33.50 18.83 -45.99
N LEU A 693 32.30 18.93 -45.43
CA LEU A 693 31.53 20.15 -45.30
C LEU A 693 31.45 20.59 -43.83
N GLY A 694 31.18 21.86 -43.63
CA GLY A 694 30.84 22.43 -42.33
C GLY A 694 29.78 23.50 -42.50
N CYS A 695 29.67 24.40 -41.53
CA CYS A 695 28.75 25.53 -41.62
C CYS A 695 29.21 26.69 -40.76
N TYR A 696 28.60 27.86 -40.97
CA TYR A 696 28.60 28.91 -39.97
C TYR A 696 27.19 29.13 -39.42
N VAL A 697 27.12 29.57 -38.18
CA VAL A 697 25.89 30.01 -37.51
C VAL A 697 26.11 31.43 -37.01
N ASP A 698 25.29 32.37 -37.47
CA ASP A 698 25.32 33.78 -37.09
C ASP A 698 24.36 34.05 -35.94
N ALA A 699 24.92 34.17 -34.74
CA ALA A 699 24.19 34.39 -33.50
C ALA A 699 23.42 35.74 -33.45
N SER A 700 23.73 36.69 -34.34
CA SER A 700 23.03 37.99 -34.40
C SER A 700 21.65 37.90 -35.06
N THR A 701 21.31 36.75 -35.66
CA THR A 701 20.07 36.56 -36.43
C THR A 701 18.83 36.27 -35.56
N TRP A 702 19.00 36.05 -34.26
CA TRP A 702 17.92 35.97 -33.28
C TRP A 702 18.33 36.56 -31.94
N SER A 703 17.34 36.98 -31.15
CA SER A 703 17.58 37.46 -29.79
C SER A 703 17.71 36.29 -28.81
N LEU A 704 18.73 36.32 -27.95
CA LEU A 704 18.94 35.28 -26.94
C LEU A 704 17.76 35.26 -25.93
N PRO A 705 17.03 34.14 -25.79
CA PRO A 705 15.86 34.12 -24.91
C PRO A 705 16.22 34.37 -23.43
N PRO A 706 15.27 34.92 -22.64
CA PRO A 706 15.55 35.35 -21.26
C PRO A 706 16.16 34.27 -20.35
N VAL A 707 15.74 33.01 -20.47
CA VAL A 707 16.32 31.89 -19.69
C VAL A 707 17.82 31.72 -19.97
N PHE A 708 18.26 31.84 -21.22
CA PHE A 708 19.69 31.71 -21.57
C PHE A 708 20.48 32.96 -21.19
N ARG A 709 19.87 34.16 -21.25
CA ARG A 709 20.48 35.38 -20.68
C ARG A 709 20.70 35.23 -19.17
N PHE A 710 19.73 34.69 -18.44
CA PHE A 710 19.86 34.37 -17.02
C PHE A 710 21.02 33.40 -16.77
N LEU A 711 21.07 32.27 -17.51
CA LEU A 711 22.11 31.26 -17.36
C LEU A 711 23.51 31.82 -17.62
N ARG A 712 23.66 32.58 -18.71
CA ARG A 712 24.91 33.27 -19.07
C ARG A 712 25.34 34.23 -17.97
N LYS A 713 24.44 35.14 -17.57
CA LYS A 713 24.73 36.24 -16.63
C LYS A 713 25.08 35.72 -15.24
N HIS A 714 24.26 34.84 -14.68
CA HIS A 714 24.44 34.34 -13.33
C HIS A 714 25.46 33.19 -13.25
N GLY A 715 25.64 32.44 -14.33
CA GLY A 715 26.66 31.39 -14.42
C GLY A 715 28.03 31.89 -14.86
N ARG A 716 28.12 33.14 -15.37
CA ARG A 716 29.31 33.67 -16.05
C ARG A 716 29.80 32.72 -17.15
N VAL A 717 28.85 32.13 -17.88
CA VAL A 717 29.15 31.17 -18.94
C VAL A 717 29.51 31.95 -20.20
N GLU A 718 30.71 31.73 -20.73
CA GLU A 718 31.18 32.42 -21.93
C GLU A 718 30.30 32.09 -23.15
N PRO A 719 30.10 33.03 -24.11
CA PRO A 719 29.16 32.81 -25.22
C PRO A 719 29.46 31.58 -26.09
N LEU A 720 30.74 31.23 -26.29
CA LEU A 720 31.10 30.01 -27.01
C LEU A 720 30.78 28.74 -26.21
N GLU A 721 30.93 28.79 -24.89
CA GLU A 721 30.54 27.68 -24.01
C GLU A 721 29.01 27.55 -23.95
N MET A 722 28.27 28.66 -23.99
CA MET A 722 26.82 28.65 -24.18
C MET A 722 26.45 27.95 -25.48
N ALA A 723 27.08 28.31 -26.61
CA ALA A 723 26.84 27.71 -27.93
C ALA A 723 27.19 26.21 -27.99
N ARG A 724 28.15 25.77 -27.19
CA ARG A 724 28.53 24.36 -27.05
C ARG A 724 27.63 23.58 -26.10
N THR A 725 27.08 24.22 -25.07
CA THR A 725 26.32 23.49 -24.04
C THR A 725 24.84 23.43 -24.34
N PHE A 726 24.27 24.53 -24.84
CA PHE A 726 22.84 24.74 -24.92
C PHE A 726 22.36 24.96 -26.35
N ASN A 727 21.04 24.87 -26.51
CA ASN A 727 20.31 25.21 -27.73
C ASN A 727 20.12 26.73 -27.94
N ASN A 728 20.32 27.55 -26.89
CA ASN A 728 20.32 29.03 -26.95
C ASN A 728 19.13 29.66 -27.69
N GLY A 729 17.96 29.02 -27.61
CA GLY A 729 16.74 29.48 -28.25
C GLY A 729 16.45 28.87 -29.61
N ILE A 730 17.35 28.06 -30.18
CA ILE A 730 17.12 27.31 -31.43
C ILE A 730 17.16 25.82 -31.11
N GLY A 731 16.01 25.16 -31.15
CA GLY A 731 15.91 23.75 -30.79
C GLY A 731 16.07 22.76 -31.95
N LEU A 732 15.77 23.18 -33.19
CA LEU A 732 15.91 22.34 -34.38
C LEU A 732 16.50 23.17 -35.52
N VAL A 733 17.39 22.55 -36.28
CA VAL A 733 18.02 23.14 -37.46
C VAL A 733 17.60 22.36 -38.71
N LEU A 734 17.26 23.09 -39.78
CA LEU A 734 16.95 22.55 -41.10
C LEU A 734 18.00 22.99 -42.12
N ILE A 735 18.41 22.09 -43.00
CA ILE A 735 19.27 22.37 -44.17
C ILE A 735 18.40 22.32 -45.41
N VAL A 736 18.37 23.42 -46.15
CA VAL A 736 17.44 23.64 -47.27
C VAL A 736 18.22 24.12 -48.49
N GLY A 737 17.85 23.63 -49.67
CA GLY A 737 18.41 24.13 -50.93
C GLY A 737 18.07 25.61 -51.12
N PRO A 738 18.96 26.45 -51.68
CA PRO A 738 18.71 27.90 -51.82
C PRO A 738 17.41 28.26 -52.54
N ASN A 739 17.01 27.43 -53.51
CA ASN A 739 15.79 27.63 -54.31
C ASN A 739 14.50 27.27 -53.56
N ASP A 740 14.59 26.45 -52.50
CA ASP A 740 13.43 25.93 -51.77
C ASP A 740 13.12 26.75 -50.50
N VAL A 741 14.01 27.71 -50.14
CA VAL A 741 13.92 28.48 -48.88
C VAL A 741 12.61 29.24 -48.74
N GLU A 742 12.17 29.95 -49.78
CA GLU A 742 10.92 30.73 -49.71
C GLU A 742 9.70 29.84 -49.50
N GLU A 743 9.65 28.68 -50.17
CA GLU A 743 8.56 27.71 -50.01
C GLU A 743 8.57 27.10 -48.60
N VAL A 744 9.74 26.73 -48.10
CA VAL A 744 9.90 26.19 -46.74
C VAL A 744 9.46 27.21 -45.69
N LEU A 745 9.92 28.47 -45.79
CA LEU A 745 9.51 29.53 -44.86
C LEU A 745 8.00 29.71 -44.86
N LYS A 746 7.38 29.81 -46.04
CA LYS A 746 5.93 29.94 -46.18
C LYS A 746 5.15 28.77 -45.56
N LYS A 747 5.66 27.54 -45.66
CA LYS A 747 5.02 26.36 -45.06
C LYS A 747 5.21 26.28 -43.55
N LEU A 748 6.24 26.93 -43.01
CA LEU A 748 6.48 27.04 -41.57
C LEU A 748 5.74 28.22 -40.91
N GLU A 749 5.27 29.19 -41.70
CA GLU A 749 4.48 30.34 -41.22
C GLU A 749 3.24 29.90 -40.43
N GLY A 750 2.95 30.61 -39.33
CA GLY A 750 1.81 30.31 -38.45
C GLY A 750 1.99 29.06 -37.58
N GLY A 751 3.11 28.35 -37.71
CA GLY A 751 3.48 27.27 -36.80
C GLY A 751 3.85 27.77 -35.40
N PRO A 752 3.91 26.88 -34.40
CA PRO A 752 4.12 27.24 -33.01
C PRO A 752 5.58 27.65 -32.69
N SER A 753 6.52 27.42 -33.62
CA SER A 753 7.92 27.85 -33.52
C SER A 753 8.23 28.93 -34.56
N SER A 754 8.91 29.99 -34.12
CA SER A 754 9.48 31.00 -35.03
C SER A 754 10.66 30.42 -35.80
N VAL A 755 10.89 30.91 -37.01
CA VAL A 755 11.96 30.43 -37.90
C VAL A 755 12.93 31.57 -38.20
N TYR A 756 14.22 31.29 -38.13
CA TYR A 756 15.30 32.23 -38.40
C TYR A 756 16.21 31.67 -39.48
N LYS A 757 16.66 32.49 -40.43
CA LYS A 757 17.80 32.14 -41.29
C LYS A 757 19.07 32.39 -40.51
N ILE A 758 19.72 31.33 -40.05
CA ILE A 758 20.82 31.42 -39.06
C ILE A 758 22.20 31.20 -39.66
N GLY A 759 22.31 30.75 -40.91
CA GLY A 759 23.61 30.54 -41.54
C GLY A 759 23.54 29.73 -42.81
N GLU A 760 24.70 29.22 -43.25
CA GLU A 760 24.83 28.47 -44.49
C GLU A 760 25.91 27.38 -44.35
N VAL A 761 25.77 26.32 -45.13
CA VAL A 761 26.75 25.23 -45.27
C VAL A 761 27.98 25.76 -46.00
N THR A 762 29.17 25.39 -45.55
CA THR A 762 30.46 25.82 -46.11
C THR A 762 31.29 24.63 -46.55
N SER A 763 32.31 24.90 -47.37
CA SER A 763 33.31 23.92 -47.80
C SER A 763 34.39 23.62 -46.74
N THR A 764 34.29 24.20 -45.54
CA THR A 764 35.28 24.04 -44.48
C THR A 764 34.66 23.22 -43.35
N PRO A 765 35.22 22.04 -43.00
CA PRO A 765 34.68 21.21 -41.92
C PRO A 765 34.58 21.93 -40.58
N GLY A 766 33.53 21.60 -39.81
CA GLY A 766 33.26 22.16 -38.48
C GLY A 766 32.12 23.18 -38.46
N VAL A 767 31.87 23.76 -37.28
CA VAL A 767 30.88 24.83 -37.07
C VAL A 767 31.58 26.10 -36.65
N GLU A 768 31.42 27.16 -37.43
CA GLU A 768 31.89 28.50 -37.08
C GLU A 768 30.74 29.30 -36.43
N MET A 769 30.84 29.58 -35.13
CA MET A 769 29.90 30.48 -34.46
C MET A 769 30.31 31.94 -34.70
N ARG A 770 29.53 32.68 -35.49
CA ARG A 770 29.74 34.10 -35.81
C ARG A 770 28.92 35.00 -34.91
N ASN A 771 29.44 36.19 -34.64
CA ASN A 771 28.76 37.27 -33.91
C ASN A 771 28.22 36.88 -32.52
N VAL A 772 28.81 35.86 -31.88
CA VAL A 772 28.35 35.32 -30.59
C VAL A 772 28.42 36.34 -29.45
N LEU A 773 29.23 37.39 -29.59
CA LEU A 773 29.33 38.49 -28.62
C LEU A 773 28.06 39.36 -28.55
N THR A 774 27.17 39.30 -29.55
CA THR A 774 25.86 39.97 -29.50
C THR A 774 24.99 39.46 -28.34
N TRP A 775 25.24 38.23 -27.87
CA TRP A 775 24.60 37.70 -26.66
C TRP A 775 25.08 38.34 -25.36
N LEU A 776 26.10 39.20 -25.41
CA LEU A 776 26.55 39.95 -24.24
C LEU A 776 25.65 41.16 -23.93
N GLU A 777 24.93 41.65 -24.93
CA GLU A 777 24.02 42.79 -24.82
C GLU A 777 22.78 42.38 -24.01
N ASP A 778 22.45 43.17 -22.97
CA ASP A 778 21.39 42.85 -21.99
C ASP A 778 19.98 43.16 -22.53
#